data_AF-A0A2D5QNM6-F1
#
_entry.id   AF-A0A2D5QNM6-F1
#
_cell.length_a   1.000
_cell.length_b   1.000
_cell.length_c   1.000
_cell.angle_alpha   90.00
_cell.angle_beta   90.00
_cell.angle_gamma   90.00
#
_symmetry.space_group_name_H-M   'P 1'
#
loop_
_entity.id
_entity.type
_entity.pdbx_description
1 polymer ?
#
loop_
_entity_poly.entity_id
_entity_poly.type
_entity_poly.pdbx_seq_one_letter_code
_entity_poly.pdbx_strand_id
1 'polypeptide(L)'
;MNQNLSHYPLFISLKSLSLTNPYLIRVLQVCIISFCISCTKPQAAAEDSLNSLSAQDSQDPNCPTEIKHQGLPPGTQEIHHDIDYWIETWASQFNLKKEILSSKAIEAHRIALAQESLPEQVQGELKGQMDLKLTLSKKLLEEKLHGRLKYLKNLIDQGQLVSSSKEALDEAEIEAFLPESHRIVQPSLHVALSELQVHCGPYPKALKRLDADHSINRNACTRIKPQAPLEILAHSPQGMKLVRSRLALGWLTEDAHISPALTQAQKEDYLGQSFVYEPLPTSPEAKVFKQALAQQDVTLSPLGGTRFPLVNSILIQPDEPEPPPQIWIAREKGIIPLAMSETKLNPSSPGDLLKFNRQNVLQVLFSMLDQNYGLGGAEGGVDCSRMVVNAFEPFGLNPPRYSGHQAHMGSFSVEVSQISNEREKLNLLNAAFQQGITLLYLPGHIMVYLGMDQEGVPRVFHAFADYQQLCESGTGESKIRVNKVGVTDLGRGKGSSKGSYLSRVTRLVVLGGSPGPALDGLAYKRVSAPIIKPPRPQCRRTKNRARIFTSPRQPHRSQKTRIMITQPQEDPPAALSLFGPNDEVITPQLTRLGGPPFTYYTEGLVLNPGRWRAAFGEGNELYSCTHFEVQSRSKAPQLSEYIWEPEEEWSAHTETLFSAFVERLFQYPLEEDHSWTNLQDLLMVKEKNLLFNHFAQDEDRLLKLQPDCADLPYTLRAYFAWKLRLPFNYMSCTRGNKRKAPQCMDRVDSRVPRNGKKLGDDFQWFARRGVAGHVHSASARTLPQDDQTELYPIALNRAALRPGIVFADPYGHILLIAGWEKQPLNGYGILIGADGQPDGTIGRRRFWEGSFLFDPNTKVVGAGFKAFRPLVKVKQSKTKKSKSKQTQLQNKKDQLLSTEDPQWRPLNNEELTQKKMGALAWSDQQYRGSRLDFYDRMNSLSSPRPVEVSAQLTALIEALHESARRRILSVDNGENWIKTHKKRRMKMPSGYAIFQTAGPWEDFATPSRDMRLLIALDTVLDLPKAFTRNPQRFGVQASEVSKILPKLQTELQTALQAKSIEYTKSSGESQSLSLWDLSQRLSAFEVAYNPNDCVEIRWGASKESDEYKTCKRHAPRSQLRKMKRYRAWFKDRRRPPRGTR
;
A
#
# COMPACT_ATOMS: atom_id res chain seq x y z
N MET A 1 1.26 20.93 -36.41
CA MET A 1 -0.22 20.94 -36.33
C MET A 1 -0.69 19.49 -36.46
N ASN A 2 -0.61 18.76 -35.36
CA ASN A 2 -1.74 18.38 -34.49
C ASN A 2 -2.42 17.07 -34.94
N GLN A 3 -1.75 15.98 -34.59
CA GLN A 3 -2.37 14.70 -34.26
C GLN A 3 -2.12 14.46 -32.76
N ASN A 4 -3.19 14.25 -31.98
CA ASN A 4 -3.14 13.75 -30.61
C ASN A 4 -4.53 13.22 -30.27
N LEU A 5 -4.68 11.90 -30.20
CA LEU A 5 -5.80 11.24 -29.53
C LEU A 5 -5.25 10.03 -28.77
N SER A 6 -5.11 10.22 -27.46
CA SER A 6 -4.89 9.18 -26.46
C SER A 6 -6.23 8.77 -25.87
N HIS A 7 -6.51 7.47 -25.84
CA HIS A 7 -7.71 6.89 -25.25
C HIS A 7 -7.54 6.71 -23.73
N TYR A 8 -8.46 7.31 -22.96
CA TYR A 8 -8.89 6.89 -21.62
C TYR A 8 -10.43 6.86 -21.64
N PRO A 9 -11.13 5.86 -21.08
CA PRO A 9 -12.57 5.94 -20.94
C PRO A 9 -12.92 6.68 -19.65
N LEU A 10 -13.44 7.91 -19.80
CA LEU A 10 -14.20 8.63 -18.79
C LEU A 10 -15.68 8.24 -18.93
N PHE A 11 -16.26 7.67 -17.88
CA PHE A 11 -17.71 7.53 -17.74
C PHE A 11 -18.32 8.94 -17.60
N ILE A 12 -19.05 9.40 -18.63
CA ILE A 12 -19.93 10.57 -18.56
C ILE A 12 -21.38 10.09 -18.64
N SER A 13 -22.15 10.50 -17.64
CA SER A 13 -23.61 10.38 -17.55
C SER A 13 -24.28 11.19 -18.65
N LEU A 14 -25.05 10.53 -19.52
CA LEU A 14 -25.88 11.17 -20.55
C LEU A 14 -27.34 11.17 -20.10
N LYS A 15 -27.79 12.31 -19.56
CA LYS A 15 -29.20 12.72 -19.65
C LYS A 15 -29.27 13.96 -20.54
N SER A 16 -30.25 13.93 -21.44
CA SER A 16 -30.72 14.96 -22.38
C SER A 16 -29.77 15.43 -23.48
N LEU A 17 -29.98 14.91 -24.70
CA LEU A 17 -29.86 15.66 -25.96
C LEU A 17 -30.71 14.95 -27.03
N SER A 18 -31.78 15.61 -27.48
CA SER A 18 -32.60 15.18 -28.60
C SER A 18 -31.88 15.47 -29.92
N LEU A 19 -31.69 14.46 -30.77
CA LEU A 19 -31.15 14.63 -32.12
C LEU A 19 -32.18 14.18 -33.16
N THR A 20 -32.77 15.16 -33.83
CA THR A 20 -33.59 15.04 -35.03
C THR A 20 -32.68 15.10 -36.27
N ASN A 21 -32.09 13.97 -36.70
CA ASN A 21 -31.45 13.90 -38.01
C ASN A 21 -31.44 12.47 -38.62
N PRO A 22 -32.21 12.20 -39.69
CA PRO A 22 -32.37 10.86 -40.27
C PRO A 22 -31.14 10.35 -41.04
N TYR A 23 -30.12 11.18 -41.30
CA TYR A 23 -28.91 10.74 -42.00
C TYR A 23 -27.91 9.98 -41.11
N LEU A 24 -27.96 10.17 -39.78
CA LEU A 24 -27.04 9.49 -38.84
C LEU A 24 -27.44 8.03 -38.57
N ILE A 25 -28.73 7.69 -38.75
CA ILE A 25 -29.28 6.35 -38.49
C ILE A 25 -28.85 5.33 -39.56
N ARG A 26 -28.71 5.76 -40.83
CA ARG A 26 -28.29 4.86 -41.92
C ARG A 26 -26.80 4.55 -41.93
N VAL A 27 -25.94 5.44 -41.42
CA VAL A 27 -24.49 5.19 -41.32
C VAL A 27 -24.15 4.29 -40.12
N LEU A 28 -24.95 4.34 -39.05
CA LEU A 28 -24.81 3.45 -37.89
C LEU A 28 -25.30 2.01 -38.12
N GLN A 29 -26.20 1.78 -39.07
CA GLN A 29 -26.68 0.42 -39.42
C GLN A 29 -25.71 -0.38 -40.31
N VAL A 30 -24.77 0.28 -41.01
CA VAL A 30 -23.80 -0.42 -41.91
C VAL A 30 -22.49 -0.79 -41.21
N CYS A 31 -22.15 -0.15 -40.08
CA CYS A 31 -20.94 -0.48 -39.31
C CYS A 31 -21.13 -1.60 -38.28
N ILE A 32 -22.35 -2.09 -38.04
CA ILE A 32 -22.64 -3.16 -37.06
C ILE A 32 -22.56 -4.57 -37.70
N ILE A 33 -22.40 -4.70 -39.02
CA ILE A 33 -22.45 -6.00 -39.71
C ILE A 33 -21.06 -6.60 -40.04
N SER A 34 -19.93 -5.92 -39.78
CA SER A 34 -18.58 -6.45 -40.11
C SER A 34 -17.62 -6.68 -38.94
N PHE A 35 -18.09 -6.79 -37.69
CA PHE A 35 -17.22 -7.10 -36.53
C PHE A 35 -17.79 -8.17 -35.59
N CYS A 36 -18.34 -9.25 -36.14
CA CYS A 36 -18.70 -10.47 -35.38
C CYS A 36 -18.22 -11.77 -36.04
N ILE A 37 -17.00 -11.80 -36.58
CA ILE A 37 -16.35 -13.04 -36.99
C ILE A 37 -14.96 -13.11 -36.33
N SER A 38 -14.70 -14.24 -35.67
CA SER A 38 -13.48 -14.67 -34.98
C SER A 38 -13.30 -14.23 -33.52
N CYS A 39 -13.97 -14.95 -32.61
CA CYS A 39 -13.36 -15.41 -31.35
C CYS A 39 -14.07 -16.69 -30.89
N THR A 40 -13.48 -17.81 -31.29
CA THR A 40 -13.80 -19.18 -30.89
C THR A 40 -13.66 -19.38 -29.38
N LYS A 41 -14.76 -19.69 -28.70
CA LYS A 41 -14.75 -20.48 -27.45
C LYS A 41 -14.75 -21.97 -27.83
N PRO A 42 -14.03 -22.85 -27.10
CA PRO A 42 -14.22 -24.29 -27.26
C PRO A 42 -15.54 -24.66 -26.58
N GLN A 43 -16.55 -24.95 -27.40
CA GLN A 43 -17.81 -25.55 -26.99
C GLN A 43 -17.66 -27.05 -27.22
N ALA A 44 -17.49 -27.80 -26.13
CA ALA A 44 -17.61 -29.25 -26.17
C ALA A 44 -19.06 -29.58 -26.55
N ALA A 45 -19.21 -30.33 -27.64
CA ALA A 45 -20.47 -30.78 -28.18
C ALA A 45 -21.12 -31.82 -27.27
N ALA A 46 -22.42 -31.67 -27.03
CA ALA A 46 -23.39 -32.75 -26.91
C ALA A 46 -24.80 -32.11 -26.92
N GLU A 47 -25.38 -31.95 -28.11
CA GLU A 47 -26.82 -31.82 -28.28
C GLU A 47 -27.41 -33.22 -28.47
N ASP A 48 -28.43 -33.49 -27.65
CA ASP A 48 -29.67 -34.20 -27.98
C ASP A 48 -29.58 -35.51 -28.77
N SER A 49 -29.55 -36.61 -28.01
CA SER A 49 -30.43 -37.74 -28.29
C SER A 49 -31.41 -37.89 -27.12
N LEU A 50 -32.61 -37.32 -27.28
CA LEU A 50 -33.80 -37.68 -26.54
C LEU A 50 -34.11 -39.16 -26.80
N ASN A 51 -33.68 -40.02 -25.88
CA ASN A 51 -34.33 -41.29 -25.64
C ASN A 51 -34.76 -41.30 -24.17
N SER A 52 -36.08 -41.36 -24.00
CA SER A 52 -36.78 -41.59 -22.76
C SER A 52 -36.22 -42.83 -22.06
N LEU A 53 -35.36 -42.63 -21.08
CA LEU A 53 -35.16 -43.56 -19.98
C LEU A 53 -35.48 -42.80 -18.71
N SER A 54 -36.61 -43.16 -18.12
CA SER A 54 -36.95 -42.86 -16.74
C SER A 54 -35.72 -43.14 -15.86
N ALA A 55 -35.06 -42.09 -15.39
CA ALA A 55 -34.14 -42.17 -14.27
C ALA A 55 -34.96 -42.48 -13.01
N GLN A 56 -35.36 -43.74 -12.89
CA GLN A 56 -35.51 -44.35 -11.58
C GLN A 56 -34.15 -44.27 -10.90
N ASP A 57 -34.17 -43.85 -9.64
CA ASP A 57 -33.07 -43.86 -8.68
C ASP A 57 -32.07 -45.00 -8.92
N SER A 58 -30.95 -44.70 -9.57
CA SER A 58 -29.69 -45.38 -9.28
C SER A 58 -28.84 -44.40 -8.48
N GLN A 59 -29.22 -44.18 -7.21
CA GLN A 59 -28.28 -43.60 -6.26
C GLN A 59 -27.08 -44.55 -6.22
N ASP A 60 -25.91 -44.08 -6.67
CA ASP A 60 -24.66 -44.74 -6.31
C ASP A 60 -24.67 -44.86 -4.78
N PRO A 61 -24.71 -46.08 -4.20
CA PRO A 61 -24.74 -46.25 -2.75
C PRO A 61 -23.56 -45.56 -2.05
N ASN A 62 -22.48 -45.28 -2.80
CA ASN A 62 -21.28 -44.61 -2.34
C ASN A 62 -21.29 -43.08 -2.57
N CYS A 63 -22.39 -42.50 -3.06
CA CYS A 63 -22.52 -41.06 -3.29
C CYS A 63 -23.89 -40.51 -2.85
N PRO A 64 -24.18 -40.49 -1.53
CA PRO A 64 -25.43 -39.93 -1.02
C PRO A 64 -25.54 -38.44 -1.29
N THR A 65 -26.75 -37.94 -1.55
CA THR A 65 -26.98 -36.50 -1.85
C THR A 65 -26.63 -35.59 -0.67
N GLU A 66 -26.78 -36.06 0.56
CA GLU A 66 -26.49 -35.30 1.77
C GLU A 66 -25.92 -36.21 2.88
N ILE A 67 -24.88 -35.74 3.57
CA ILE A 67 -24.24 -36.45 4.69
C ILE A 67 -24.23 -35.52 5.90
N LYS A 68 -24.78 -35.99 7.03
CA LYS A 68 -24.67 -35.29 8.31
C LYS A 68 -23.29 -35.56 8.92
N HIS A 69 -22.52 -34.51 9.13
CA HIS A 69 -21.17 -34.64 9.66
C HIS A 69 -21.18 -34.80 11.19
N GLN A 70 -20.39 -35.75 11.70
CA GLN A 70 -20.14 -35.98 13.12
C GLN A 70 -18.70 -35.59 13.48
N GLY A 71 -18.52 -34.98 14.66
CA GLY A 71 -17.20 -34.54 15.15
C GLY A 71 -16.73 -33.21 14.57
N LEU A 72 -15.41 -33.08 14.45
CA LEU A 72 -14.73 -31.92 13.88
C LEU A 72 -14.77 -31.97 12.35
N PRO A 73 -14.97 -30.83 11.67
CA PRO A 73 -14.84 -30.72 10.20
C PRO A 73 -13.63 -31.51 9.70
N PRO A 74 -13.73 -32.30 8.61
CA PRO A 74 -12.59 -33.02 8.04
C PRO A 74 -11.41 -32.08 7.86
N GLY A 75 -10.17 -32.53 7.96
CA GLY A 75 -8.99 -31.64 7.85
C GLY A 75 -8.79 -30.67 9.02
N THR A 76 -9.67 -30.61 10.01
CA THR A 76 -9.49 -29.87 11.28
C THR A 76 -9.16 -30.85 12.41
N GLN A 77 -8.14 -30.54 13.21
CA GLN A 77 -7.70 -31.31 14.37
C GLN A 77 -8.20 -30.64 15.65
N GLU A 78 -8.26 -31.37 16.77
CA GLU A 78 -8.68 -30.82 18.08
C GLU A 78 -7.87 -29.60 18.50
N ILE A 79 -6.56 -29.61 18.22
CA ILE A 79 -5.67 -28.49 18.54
C ILE A 79 -6.07 -27.18 17.83
N HIS A 80 -6.74 -27.23 16.69
CA HIS A 80 -7.22 -26.03 15.99
C HIS A 80 -8.43 -25.38 16.66
N HIS A 81 -9.12 -26.11 17.53
CA HIS A 81 -10.24 -25.63 18.34
C HIS A 81 -9.76 -25.11 19.72
N ASP A 82 -8.46 -25.23 20.02
CA ASP A 82 -7.82 -24.63 21.18
C ASP A 82 -7.39 -23.19 20.89
N ILE A 83 -7.82 -22.25 21.75
CA ILE A 83 -7.44 -20.84 21.63
C ILE A 83 -5.94 -20.63 21.92
N ASP A 84 -5.34 -21.42 22.81
CA ASP A 84 -3.95 -21.24 23.23
C ASP A 84 -2.99 -21.53 22.07
N TYR A 85 -3.31 -22.51 21.24
CA TYR A 85 -2.63 -22.79 19.98
C TYR A 85 -2.55 -21.54 19.07
N TRP A 86 -3.66 -20.82 18.91
CA TRP A 86 -3.72 -19.63 18.06
C TRP A 86 -3.06 -18.42 18.70
N ILE A 87 -3.14 -18.28 20.02
CA ILE A 87 -2.41 -17.24 20.76
C ILE A 87 -0.90 -17.45 20.57
N GLU A 88 -0.38 -18.66 20.73
CA GLU A 88 1.03 -18.98 20.51
C GLU A 88 1.43 -18.75 19.04
N THR A 89 0.65 -19.28 18.11
CA THR A 89 0.88 -19.13 16.67
C THR A 89 0.94 -17.66 16.26
N TRP A 90 0.02 -16.82 16.74
CA TRP A 90 0.03 -15.39 16.44
C TRP A 90 1.13 -14.64 17.20
N ALA A 91 1.48 -15.04 18.43
CA ALA A 91 2.53 -14.40 19.22
C ALA A 91 3.91 -14.54 18.58
N SER A 92 4.14 -15.64 17.85
CA SER A 92 5.38 -15.83 17.07
C SER A 92 5.54 -14.82 15.92
N GLN A 93 4.44 -14.22 15.45
CA GLN A 93 4.40 -13.33 14.29
C GLN A 93 4.10 -11.87 14.67
N PHE A 94 3.38 -11.62 15.77
CA PHE A 94 2.79 -10.32 16.08
C PHE A 94 2.90 -9.96 17.56
N ASN A 95 2.96 -8.66 17.85
CA ASN A 95 2.64 -8.16 19.18
C ASN A 95 1.11 -8.13 19.38
N LEU A 96 0.59 -9.13 20.08
CA LEU A 96 -0.86 -9.35 20.21
C LEU A 96 -1.62 -8.26 20.97
N LYS A 97 -0.93 -7.56 21.87
CA LYS A 97 -1.51 -6.49 22.72
C LYS A 97 -1.48 -5.12 22.06
N LYS A 98 -0.75 -4.97 20.94
CA LYS A 98 -0.72 -3.73 20.17
C LYS A 98 -2.11 -3.46 19.57
N GLU A 99 -2.66 -2.30 19.88
CA GLU A 99 -3.91 -1.84 19.26
C GLU A 99 -3.74 -1.74 17.74
N ILE A 100 -4.68 -2.37 17.02
CA ILE A 100 -4.75 -2.35 15.55
C ILE A 100 -5.37 -1.03 15.08
N LEU A 101 -6.45 -0.59 15.75
CA LEU A 101 -7.09 0.72 15.56
C LEU A 101 -7.32 1.36 16.92
N SER A 102 -7.04 2.66 17.02
CA SER A 102 -7.36 3.44 18.22
C SER A 102 -8.86 3.72 18.33
N SER A 103 -9.35 4.07 19.51
CA SER A 103 -10.77 4.45 19.70
C SER A 103 -11.23 5.57 18.76
N LYS A 104 -10.37 6.56 18.47
CA LYS A 104 -10.67 7.64 17.51
C LYS A 104 -10.72 7.15 16.07
N ALA A 105 -9.88 6.18 15.71
CA ALA A 105 -9.88 5.57 14.38
C ALA A 105 -11.13 4.69 14.20
N ILE A 106 -11.57 3.99 15.25
CA ILE A 106 -12.82 3.21 15.25
C ILE A 106 -14.04 4.12 15.12
N GLU A 107 -14.06 5.26 15.83
CA GLU A 107 -15.09 6.30 15.67
C GLU A 107 -15.16 6.79 14.22
N ALA A 108 -14.02 7.21 13.66
CA ALA A 108 -13.94 7.66 12.27
C ALA A 108 -14.34 6.55 11.29
N HIS A 109 -13.94 5.31 11.54
CA HIS A 109 -14.34 4.16 10.75
C HIS A 109 -15.86 3.98 10.74
N ARG A 110 -16.52 4.06 11.90
CA ARG A 110 -17.99 3.95 11.98
C ARG A 110 -18.70 5.08 11.26
N ILE A 111 -18.23 6.32 11.42
CA ILE A 111 -18.76 7.48 10.70
C ILE A 111 -18.62 7.28 9.19
N ALA A 112 -17.45 6.81 8.74
CA ALA A 112 -17.20 6.52 7.34
C ALA A 112 -18.14 5.44 6.80
N LEU A 113 -18.31 4.31 7.51
CA LEU A 113 -19.24 3.24 7.12
C LEU A 113 -20.70 3.70 7.05
N ALA A 114 -21.12 4.60 7.95
CA ALA A 114 -22.47 5.16 7.93
C ALA A 114 -22.70 6.08 6.72
N GLN A 115 -21.64 6.71 6.20
CA GLN A 115 -21.70 7.64 5.08
C GLN A 115 -21.37 7.00 3.73
N GLU A 116 -20.68 5.87 3.72
CA GLU A 116 -20.18 5.24 2.51
C GLU A 116 -21.30 5.01 1.50
N SER A 117 -21.15 5.62 0.33
CA SER A 117 -21.89 5.23 -0.86
C SER A 117 -21.32 3.89 -1.31
N LEU A 118 -21.87 2.80 -0.78
CA LEU A 118 -21.63 1.46 -1.32
C LEU A 118 -21.95 1.43 -2.83
N PRO A 119 -21.63 0.41 -3.62
CA PRO A 119 -22.10 0.36 -5.02
C PRO A 119 -23.60 0.62 -5.10
N GLU A 120 -24.11 1.33 -6.12
CA GLU A 120 -25.53 1.76 -6.21
C GLU A 120 -26.53 0.61 -5.97
N GLN A 121 -26.14 -0.61 -6.37
CA GLN A 121 -26.83 -1.89 -6.15
C GLN A 121 -27.00 -2.28 -4.67
N VAL A 122 -26.27 -1.63 -3.76
CA VAL A 122 -26.12 -1.92 -2.33
C VAL A 122 -26.47 -0.69 -1.45
N GLN A 123 -26.45 0.52 -2.01
CA GLN A 123 -26.71 1.79 -1.28
C GLN A 123 -28.11 1.90 -0.69
N GLY A 124 -29.10 1.29 -1.36
CA GLY A 124 -30.52 1.47 -1.05
C GLY A 124 -30.90 1.07 0.36
N GLU A 125 -30.24 0.08 0.97
CA GLU A 125 -30.63 -0.47 2.27
C GLU A 125 -30.09 0.34 3.47
N LEU A 126 -28.87 0.89 3.40
CA LEU A 126 -28.08 1.25 4.59
C LEU A 126 -28.18 2.69 5.11
N LYS A 127 -28.34 3.72 4.26
CA LYS A 127 -28.18 5.13 4.68
C LYS A 127 -29.10 5.58 5.84
N GLY A 128 -30.29 4.98 5.99
CA GLY A 128 -31.21 5.28 7.09
C GLY A 128 -31.35 4.17 8.13
N GLN A 129 -30.70 3.02 7.94
CA GLN A 129 -30.88 1.85 8.81
C GLN A 129 -29.82 1.79 9.92
N MET A 130 -28.58 2.17 9.60
CA MET A 130 -27.46 2.17 10.55
C MET A 130 -27.50 3.33 11.56
N ASP A 131 -28.09 4.47 11.16
CA ASP A 131 -28.24 5.64 12.01
C ASP A 131 -29.73 5.90 12.30
N LEU A 132 -30.19 5.45 13.47
CA LEU A 132 -31.56 5.64 13.93
C LEU A 132 -31.89 7.11 14.26
N LYS A 133 -30.91 8.04 14.24
CA LYS A 133 -31.19 9.48 14.34
C LYS A 133 -31.80 10.05 13.06
N LEU A 134 -31.57 9.41 11.92
CA LEU A 134 -32.09 9.88 10.64
C LEU A 134 -33.56 9.49 10.52
N THR A 135 -34.43 10.48 10.35
CA THR A 135 -35.86 10.24 10.07
C THR A 135 -36.02 9.65 8.67
N LEU A 136 -36.73 8.52 8.56
CA LEU A 136 -37.13 7.96 7.26
C LEU A 136 -38.33 8.74 6.73
N SER A 137 -38.24 9.27 5.51
CA SER A 137 -39.42 9.85 4.86
C SER A 137 -40.44 8.75 4.55
N LYS A 138 -41.73 9.07 4.69
CA LYS A 138 -42.83 8.15 4.37
C LYS A 138 -42.66 7.52 2.97
N LYS A 139 -42.35 8.36 1.97
CA LYS A 139 -42.10 7.93 0.59
C LYS A 139 -40.97 6.89 0.48
N LEU A 140 -39.83 7.13 1.14
CA LEU A 140 -38.69 6.21 1.09
C LEU A 140 -39.02 4.89 1.81
N LEU A 141 -39.76 4.95 2.91
CA LEU A 141 -40.22 3.76 3.61
C LEU A 141 -41.17 2.93 2.74
N GLU A 142 -42.15 3.58 2.10
CA GLU A 142 -43.10 2.93 1.18
C GLU A 142 -42.39 2.28 -0.01
N GLU A 143 -41.45 2.99 -0.64
CA GLU A 143 -40.67 2.47 -1.77
C GLU A 143 -39.88 1.21 -1.37
N LYS A 144 -39.18 1.25 -0.23
CA LYS A 144 -38.41 0.11 0.30
C LYS A 144 -39.29 -1.08 0.67
N LEU A 145 -40.40 -0.80 1.36
CA LEU A 145 -41.32 -1.83 1.79
C LEU A 145 -41.98 -2.50 0.59
N HIS A 146 -42.47 -1.71 -0.36
CA HIS A 146 -43.09 -2.20 -1.58
C HIS A 146 -42.14 -3.10 -2.38
N GLY A 147 -40.90 -2.66 -2.62
CA GLY A 147 -39.92 -3.45 -3.37
C GLY A 147 -39.62 -4.80 -2.71
N ARG A 148 -39.43 -4.81 -1.39
CA ARG A 148 -39.11 -6.02 -0.62
C ARG A 148 -40.29 -7.01 -0.58
N LEU A 149 -41.49 -6.51 -0.28
CA LEU A 149 -42.66 -7.37 -0.19
C LEU A 149 -43.06 -7.92 -1.57
N LYS A 150 -42.95 -7.11 -2.62
CA LYS A 150 -43.16 -7.56 -4.00
C LYS A 150 -42.20 -8.67 -4.40
N TYR A 151 -40.93 -8.57 -4.01
CA TYR A 151 -39.95 -9.63 -4.25
C TYR A 151 -40.33 -10.94 -3.54
N LEU A 152 -40.66 -10.88 -2.24
CA LEU A 152 -41.07 -12.06 -1.48
C LEU A 152 -42.37 -12.66 -2.01
N LYS A 153 -43.35 -11.83 -2.34
CA LYS A 153 -44.61 -12.26 -2.93
C LYS A 153 -44.38 -12.98 -4.26
N ASN A 154 -43.54 -12.45 -5.15
CA ASN A 154 -43.23 -13.09 -6.42
C ASN A 154 -42.61 -14.49 -6.23
N LEU A 155 -41.76 -14.68 -5.21
CA LEU A 155 -41.23 -16.00 -4.88
C LEU A 155 -42.31 -16.95 -4.35
N ILE A 156 -43.29 -16.44 -3.58
CA ILE A 156 -44.44 -17.21 -3.09
C ILE A 156 -45.36 -17.59 -4.27
N ASP A 157 -45.73 -16.63 -5.11
CA ASP A 157 -46.60 -16.82 -6.28
C ASP A 157 -46.02 -17.83 -7.29
N GLN A 158 -44.68 -17.89 -7.41
CA GLN A 158 -43.97 -18.88 -8.24
C GLN A 158 -43.80 -20.25 -7.56
N GLY A 159 -44.33 -20.44 -6.35
CA GLY A 159 -44.16 -21.67 -5.57
C GLY A 159 -42.73 -21.91 -5.08
N GLN A 160 -41.83 -20.92 -5.19
CA GLN A 160 -40.44 -21.05 -4.73
C GLN A 160 -40.33 -20.92 -3.21
N LEU A 161 -41.22 -20.15 -2.57
CA LEU A 161 -41.36 -20.08 -1.12
C LEU A 161 -42.69 -20.67 -0.68
N VAL A 162 -42.63 -21.64 0.23
CA VAL A 162 -43.77 -22.37 0.78
C VAL A 162 -43.79 -22.29 2.30
N SER A 163 -44.92 -22.69 2.90
CA SER A 163 -45.09 -22.79 4.34
C SER A 163 -44.12 -23.82 4.97
N SER A 164 -44.09 -23.88 6.30
CA SER A 164 -43.34 -24.91 7.01
C SER A 164 -43.82 -26.35 6.71
N SER A 165 -45.10 -26.52 6.34
CA SER A 165 -45.71 -27.81 5.93
C SER A 165 -45.48 -28.16 4.46
N LYS A 166 -44.77 -27.31 3.70
CA LYS A 166 -44.54 -27.43 2.25
C LYS A 166 -45.77 -27.22 1.37
N GLU A 167 -46.73 -26.47 1.89
CA GLU A 167 -47.94 -26.08 1.15
C GLU A 167 -47.82 -24.63 0.66
N ALA A 168 -48.57 -24.30 -0.39
CA ALA A 168 -48.76 -22.92 -0.77
C ALA A 168 -49.41 -22.16 0.39
N LEU A 169 -49.03 -20.89 0.55
CA LEU A 169 -49.68 -20.02 1.55
C LEU A 169 -51.13 -19.80 1.15
N ASP A 170 -52.03 -19.75 2.13
CA ASP A 170 -53.43 -19.43 1.87
C ASP A 170 -53.63 -17.93 1.52
N GLU A 171 -54.83 -17.56 1.08
CA GLU A 171 -55.13 -16.19 0.62
C GLU A 171 -54.93 -15.14 1.72
N ALA A 172 -55.24 -15.47 2.98
CA ALA A 172 -55.06 -14.58 4.14
C ALA A 172 -53.58 -14.43 4.53
N GLU A 173 -52.79 -15.50 4.38
CA GLU A 173 -51.33 -15.49 4.56
C GLU A 173 -50.63 -14.72 3.43
N ILE A 174 -51.14 -14.75 2.20
CA ILE A 174 -50.64 -13.97 1.06
C ILE A 174 -50.97 -12.48 1.24
N GLU A 175 -52.15 -12.14 1.77
CA GLU A 175 -52.59 -10.76 2.02
C GLU A 175 -51.59 -9.99 2.91
N ALA A 176 -50.89 -10.70 3.80
CA ALA A 176 -49.82 -10.14 4.62
C ALA A 176 -48.74 -9.44 3.78
N PHE A 177 -48.43 -9.93 2.58
CA PHE A 177 -47.35 -9.39 1.75
C PHE A 177 -47.80 -8.22 0.84
N LEU A 178 -49.04 -7.71 0.98
CA LEU A 178 -49.58 -6.63 0.14
C LEU A 178 -49.28 -5.24 0.72
N PRO A 179 -48.55 -4.35 0.03
CA PRO A 179 -48.16 -3.05 0.59
C PRO A 179 -49.34 -2.12 0.94
N GLU A 180 -50.46 -2.20 0.22
CA GLU A 180 -51.67 -1.37 0.46
C GLU A 180 -52.36 -1.66 1.79
N SER A 181 -52.08 -2.82 2.41
CA SER A 181 -52.72 -3.25 3.64
C SER A 181 -51.95 -2.85 4.93
N HIS A 182 -50.77 -2.24 4.80
CA HIS A 182 -49.91 -1.90 5.94
C HIS A 182 -50.18 -0.48 6.47
N ARG A 183 -50.45 -0.37 7.78
CA ARG A 183 -50.68 0.93 8.45
C ARG A 183 -49.36 1.53 8.93
N ILE A 184 -48.83 2.52 8.20
CA ILE A 184 -47.68 3.31 8.64
C ILE A 184 -48.06 4.17 9.86
N VAL A 185 -47.22 4.16 10.88
CA VAL A 185 -47.43 4.93 12.13
C VAL A 185 -46.37 6.02 12.28
N GLN A 186 -46.59 6.94 13.23
CA GLN A 186 -45.51 7.86 13.62
C GLN A 186 -44.38 7.05 14.28
N PRO A 187 -43.12 7.23 13.84
CA PRO A 187 -42.02 6.46 14.39
C PRO A 187 -41.81 6.69 15.89
N SER A 188 -41.82 5.59 16.66
CA SER A 188 -41.52 5.60 18.10
C SER A 188 -40.34 4.69 18.39
N LEU A 189 -39.42 5.17 19.22
CA LEU A 189 -38.23 4.42 19.63
C LEU A 189 -38.54 3.61 20.88
N HIS A 190 -38.15 2.34 20.87
CA HIS A 190 -38.32 1.34 21.92
C HIS A 190 -37.00 0.60 22.14
N VAL A 191 -36.93 -0.20 23.20
CA VAL A 191 -35.79 -1.06 23.51
C VAL A 191 -36.25 -2.50 23.63
N ALA A 192 -35.52 -3.43 23.04
CA ALA A 192 -35.80 -4.86 23.17
C ALA A 192 -35.59 -5.34 24.61
N LEU A 193 -36.54 -6.10 25.16
CA LEU A 193 -36.44 -6.65 26.53
C LEU A 193 -35.94 -8.10 26.55
N SER A 194 -36.12 -8.82 25.45
CA SER A 194 -35.59 -10.16 25.21
C SER A 194 -34.87 -10.22 23.85
N GLU A 195 -34.36 -11.39 23.46
CA GLU A 195 -33.94 -11.58 22.07
C GLU A 195 -35.14 -11.65 21.15
N LEU A 196 -35.17 -10.77 20.14
CA LEU A 196 -36.29 -10.66 19.21
C LEU A 196 -35.90 -11.18 17.84
N GLN A 197 -36.64 -12.15 17.31
CA GLN A 197 -36.51 -12.61 15.93
C GLN A 197 -37.18 -11.60 14.99
N VAL A 198 -36.39 -11.03 14.08
CA VAL A 198 -36.89 -10.18 13.00
C VAL A 198 -37.13 -11.03 11.77
N HIS A 199 -38.33 -10.90 11.20
CA HIS A 199 -38.78 -11.61 10.03
C HIS A 199 -38.59 -10.77 8.75
N CYS A 200 -38.29 -11.44 7.64
CA CYS A 200 -38.06 -10.80 6.35
C CYS A 200 -39.34 -10.25 5.73
N GLY A 201 -40.44 -10.96 5.93
CA GLY A 201 -41.78 -10.56 5.57
C GLY A 201 -42.72 -10.56 6.78
N PRO A 202 -43.93 -9.99 6.63
CA PRO A 202 -44.97 -9.89 7.66
C PRO A 202 -45.67 -11.24 7.88
N TYR A 203 -44.89 -12.29 8.07
CA TYR A 203 -45.37 -13.64 8.32
C TYR A 203 -44.64 -14.20 9.55
N PRO A 204 -45.35 -14.68 10.59
CA PRO A 204 -44.70 -15.09 11.83
C PRO A 204 -44.05 -16.47 11.73
N LYS A 205 -44.43 -17.30 10.74
CA LYS A 205 -43.90 -18.67 10.57
C LYS A 205 -42.70 -18.71 9.62
N ALA A 206 -42.08 -19.87 9.52
CA ALA A 206 -40.96 -20.12 8.63
C ALA A 206 -41.40 -20.22 7.16
N LEU A 207 -40.63 -19.60 6.27
CA LEU A 207 -40.74 -19.83 4.81
C LEU A 207 -39.61 -20.74 4.35
N LYS A 208 -39.92 -21.73 3.52
CA LYS A 208 -38.97 -22.73 3.02
C LYS A 208 -38.97 -22.77 1.50
N ARG A 209 -37.91 -23.29 0.89
CA ARG A 209 -37.89 -23.63 -0.55
C ARG A 209 -38.26 -25.09 -0.75
N LEU A 210 -38.98 -25.41 -1.84
CA LEU A 210 -39.32 -26.80 -2.21
C LEU A 210 -38.10 -27.58 -2.73
N ASP A 211 -37.21 -26.90 -3.46
CA ASP A 211 -36.03 -27.44 -4.14
C ASP A 211 -34.73 -27.32 -3.32
N ALA A 212 -34.83 -26.84 -2.08
CA ALA A 212 -33.67 -26.50 -1.25
C ALA A 212 -33.83 -27.01 0.18
N ASP A 213 -32.77 -26.84 0.97
CA ASP A 213 -32.73 -27.27 2.35
C ASP A 213 -33.91 -26.75 3.18
N HIS A 214 -34.77 -27.68 3.62
CA HIS A 214 -35.96 -27.41 4.39
C HIS A 214 -35.70 -27.10 5.87
N SER A 215 -34.47 -27.28 6.36
CA SER A 215 -34.07 -26.82 7.70
C SER A 215 -33.85 -25.30 7.75
N ILE A 216 -33.72 -24.64 6.60
CA ILE A 216 -33.44 -23.21 6.53
C ILE A 216 -34.75 -22.42 6.51
N ASN A 217 -34.98 -21.64 7.57
CA ASN A 217 -36.00 -20.61 7.60
C ASN A 217 -35.56 -19.38 6.79
N ARG A 218 -36.12 -19.20 5.59
CA ARG A 218 -35.85 -18.05 4.70
C ARG A 218 -36.52 -16.76 5.15
N ASN A 219 -37.48 -16.85 6.07
CA ASN A 219 -38.15 -15.71 6.65
C ASN A 219 -37.40 -15.16 7.89
N ALA A 220 -36.42 -15.87 8.44
CA ALA A 220 -35.56 -15.33 9.48
C ALA A 220 -34.55 -14.32 8.88
N CYS A 221 -34.67 -13.04 9.26
CA CYS A 221 -33.83 -11.96 8.72
C CYS A 221 -32.61 -11.70 9.62
N THR A 222 -32.87 -11.46 10.90
CA THR A 222 -31.86 -11.20 11.93
C THR A 222 -32.48 -11.35 13.32
N ARG A 223 -31.67 -11.28 14.36
CA ARG A 223 -32.11 -11.06 15.74
C ARG A 223 -31.70 -9.68 16.26
N ILE A 224 -32.52 -9.11 17.14
CA ILE A 224 -32.20 -7.93 17.95
C ILE A 224 -31.87 -8.42 19.36
N LYS A 225 -30.74 -7.97 19.92
CA LYS A 225 -30.30 -8.32 21.28
C LYS A 225 -31.19 -7.61 22.32
N PRO A 226 -31.34 -8.15 23.55
CA PRO A 226 -31.92 -7.40 24.65
C PRO A 226 -31.15 -6.09 24.84
N GLN A 227 -31.86 -5.07 25.33
CA GLN A 227 -31.36 -3.70 25.57
C GLN A 227 -30.97 -2.92 24.30
N ALA A 228 -31.10 -3.51 23.10
CA ALA A 228 -30.83 -2.79 21.86
C ALA A 228 -32.03 -1.92 21.44
N PRO A 229 -31.80 -0.68 20.96
CA PRO A 229 -32.88 0.18 20.49
C PRO A 229 -33.43 -0.26 19.12
N LEU A 230 -34.73 -0.07 18.94
CA LEU A 230 -35.46 -0.30 17.70
C LEU A 230 -36.60 0.70 17.54
N GLU A 231 -36.98 1.01 16.31
CA GLU A 231 -38.05 1.96 16.02
C GLU A 231 -39.20 1.24 15.31
N ILE A 232 -40.44 1.46 15.76
CA ILE A 232 -41.64 0.94 15.12
C ILE A 232 -42.08 1.90 14.02
N LEU A 233 -42.36 1.36 12.83
CA LEU A 233 -42.65 2.14 11.62
C LEU A 233 -44.03 1.88 11.03
N ALA A 234 -44.55 0.66 11.16
CA ALA A 234 -45.86 0.28 10.64
C ALA A 234 -46.41 -0.97 11.34
N HIS A 235 -47.68 -1.28 11.10
CA HIS A 235 -48.31 -2.54 11.46
C HIS A 235 -48.83 -3.27 10.23
N SER A 236 -48.74 -4.60 10.21
CA SER A 236 -49.37 -5.45 9.20
C SER A 236 -50.84 -5.70 9.56
N PRO A 237 -51.66 -6.17 8.60
CA PRO A 237 -53.05 -6.58 8.88
C PRO A 237 -53.15 -7.65 9.97
N GLN A 238 -52.16 -8.54 10.05
CA GLN A 238 -52.08 -9.61 11.04
C GLN A 238 -51.46 -9.17 12.39
N GLY A 239 -51.30 -7.87 12.63
CA GLY A 239 -50.80 -7.33 13.90
C GLY A 239 -49.27 -7.33 14.07
N MET A 240 -48.51 -7.83 13.10
CA MET A 240 -47.03 -7.76 13.15
C MET A 240 -46.54 -6.31 13.08
N LYS A 241 -45.44 -6.03 13.76
CA LYS A 241 -44.84 -4.68 13.87
C LYS A 241 -43.67 -4.58 12.89
N LEU A 242 -43.74 -3.67 11.91
CA LEU A 242 -42.57 -3.31 11.10
C LEU A 242 -41.64 -2.48 11.96
N VAL A 243 -40.41 -2.95 12.13
CA VAL A 243 -39.38 -2.28 12.91
C VAL A 243 -38.13 -2.06 12.11
N ARG A 244 -37.40 -0.98 12.41
CA ARG A 244 -35.98 -0.89 12.07
C ARG A 244 -35.12 -0.94 13.32
N SER A 245 -34.01 -1.63 13.21
CA SER A 245 -32.89 -1.61 14.14
C SER A 245 -31.64 -1.18 13.38
N ARG A 246 -30.51 -1.05 14.09
CA ARG A 246 -29.18 -0.86 13.47
C ARG A 246 -28.87 -1.93 12.41
N LEU A 247 -29.37 -3.16 12.59
CA LEU A 247 -28.97 -4.31 11.77
C LEU A 247 -29.92 -4.59 10.61
N ALA A 248 -31.22 -4.36 10.79
CA ALA A 248 -32.20 -4.68 9.78
C ALA A 248 -33.51 -3.90 9.94
N LEU A 249 -34.24 -3.82 8.84
CA LEU A 249 -35.65 -3.46 8.72
C LEU A 249 -36.40 -4.78 8.52
N GLY A 250 -37.46 -5.01 9.26
CA GLY A 250 -38.24 -6.24 9.15
C GLY A 250 -39.37 -6.30 10.16
N TRP A 251 -39.96 -7.48 10.32
CA TRP A 251 -41.21 -7.64 11.06
C TRP A 251 -40.98 -8.36 12.37
N LEU A 252 -41.55 -7.84 13.46
CA LEU A 252 -41.68 -8.52 14.73
C LEU A 252 -43.10 -9.03 14.90
N THR A 253 -43.25 -10.14 15.62
CA THR A 253 -44.56 -10.64 16.04
C THR A 253 -45.23 -9.65 17.01
N GLU A 254 -46.55 -9.75 17.14
CA GLU A 254 -47.33 -8.85 17.99
C GLU A 254 -46.90 -8.94 19.46
N ASP A 255 -46.57 -10.14 19.93
CA ASP A 255 -46.10 -10.49 21.26
C ASP A 255 -44.62 -10.17 21.52
N ALA A 256 -43.92 -9.50 20.61
CA ALA A 256 -42.51 -9.15 20.82
C ALA A 256 -42.31 -8.27 22.08
N HIS A 257 -41.49 -8.74 23.02
CA HIS A 257 -41.22 -8.06 24.30
C HIS A 257 -40.32 -6.83 24.11
N ILE A 258 -40.94 -5.65 24.10
CA ILE A 258 -40.28 -4.35 23.94
C ILE A 258 -40.71 -3.38 25.04
N SER A 259 -39.85 -2.41 25.37
CA SER A 259 -40.15 -1.37 26.36
C SER A 259 -41.29 -0.45 25.90
N PRO A 260 -41.87 0.34 26.81
CA PRO A 260 -42.60 1.56 26.42
C PRO A 260 -41.75 2.50 25.56
N ALA A 261 -42.40 3.44 24.86
CA ALA A 261 -41.72 4.41 24.01
C ALA A 261 -40.79 5.32 24.82
N LEU A 262 -39.59 5.59 24.29
CA LEU A 262 -38.57 6.42 24.94
C LEU A 262 -39.00 7.89 24.99
N THR A 263 -38.68 8.57 26.09
CA THR A 263 -38.76 10.04 26.17
C THR A 263 -37.70 10.70 25.29
N GLN A 264 -37.84 12.00 24.99
CA GLN A 264 -36.86 12.71 24.15
C GLN A 264 -35.43 12.65 24.71
N ALA A 265 -35.25 12.84 26.02
CA ALA A 265 -33.95 12.73 26.68
C ALA A 265 -33.36 11.31 26.57
N GLN A 266 -34.19 10.28 26.78
CA GLN A 266 -33.75 8.89 26.61
C GLN A 266 -33.38 8.58 25.16
N LYS A 267 -34.13 9.10 24.18
CA LYS A 267 -33.79 8.95 22.76
C LYS A 267 -32.41 9.55 22.47
N GLU A 268 -32.12 10.74 22.99
CA GLU A 268 -30.82 11.41 22.80
C GLU A 268 -29.66 10.58 23.38
N ASP A 269 -29.83 9.99 24.56
CA ASP A 269 -28.81 9.16 25.19
C ASP A 269 -28.64 7.80 24.47
N TYR A 270 -29.74 7.07 24.17
CA TYR A 270 -29.68 5.79 23.46
C TYR A 270 -29.04 5.90 22.08
N LEU A 271 -29.31 7.00 21.38
CA LEU A 271 -28.72 7.29 20.08
C LEU A 271 -27.38 8.05 20.20
N GLY A 272 -26.99 8.47 21.41
CA GLY A 272 -25.78 9.20 21.72
C GLY A 272 -24.49 8.41 21.52
N GLN A 273 -23.35 9.04 21.76
CA GLN A 273 -22.02 8.40 21.68
C GLN A 273 -21.47 7.96 23.04
N SER A 274 -22.16 8.31 24.12
CA SER A 274 -21.77 7.96 25.49
C SER A 274 -22.45 6.66 25.89
N PHE A 275 -21.68 5.59 26.04
CA PHE A 275 -22.19 4.26 26.38
C PHE A 275 -21.11 3.41 27.04
N VAL A 276 -21.54 2.33 27.68
CA VAL A 276 -20.73 1.25 28.23
C VAL A 276 -21.14 -0.05 27.53
N TYR A 277 -20.17 -0.89 27.20
CA TYR A 277 -20.45 -2.23 26.70
C TYR A 277 -20.43 -3.23 27.85
N GLU A 278 -21.26 -4.27 27.73
CA GLU A 278 -21.15 -5.48 28.54
C GLU A 278 -19.70 -6.01 28.50
N PRO A 279 -19.12 -6.34 29.66
CA PRO A 279 -17.79 -6.95 29.72
C PRO A 279 -17.72 -8.26 28.94
N LEU A 280 -16.52 -8.64 28.50
CA LEU A 280 -16.32 -9.95 27.86
C LEU A 280 -16.82 -11.08 28.77
N PRO A 281 -17.57 -12.07 28.26
CA PRO A 281 -18.10 -13.16 29.08
C PRO A 281 -17.04 -13.90 29.93
N THR A 282 -15.79 -13.89 29.49
CA THR A 282 -14.63 -14.53 30.14
C THR A 282 -13.91 -13.65 31.16
N SER A 283 -14.30 -12.38 31.33
CA SER A 283 -13.66 -11.46 32.27
C SER A 283 -14.19 -11.62 33.70
N PRO A 284 -13.36 -11.36 34.73
CA PRO A 284 -13.81 -11.40 36.13
C PRO A 284 -15.00 -10.46 36.42
N GLU A 285 -15.05 -9.30 35.75
CA GLU A 285 -16.08 -8.29 35.90
C GLU A 285 -17.44 -8.73 35.32
N ALA A 286 -17.45 -9.61 34.32
CA ALA A 286 -18.67 -10.07 33.67
C ALA A 286 -19.63 -10.78 34.63
N LYS A 287 -19.09 -11.52 35.61
CA LYS A 287 -19.91 -12.19 36.62
C LYS A 287 -20.66 -11.19 37.50
N VAL A 288 -19.97 -10.14 37.95
CA VAL A 288 -20.57 -9.07 38.78
C VAL A 288 -21.57 -8.26 37.97
N PHE A 289 -21.22 -7.91 36.73
CA PHE A 289 -22.10 -7.18 35.82
C PHE A 289 -23.39 -7.95 35.55
N LYS A 290 -23.30 -9.26 35.24
CA LYS A 290 -24.47 -10.13 35.03
C LYS A 290 -25.34 -10.24 36.28
N GLN A 291 -24.74 -10.35 37.46
CA GLN A 291 -25.48 -10.39 38.72
C GLN A 291 -26.24 -9.09 38.99
N ALA A 292 -25.60 -7.93 38.77
CA ALA A 292 -26.24 -6.63 38.95
C ALA A 292 -27.44 -6.44 38.00
N LEU A 293 -27.33 -6.88 36.74
CA LEU A 293 -28.44 -6.81 35.78
C LEU A 293 -29.56 -7.82 36.08
N ALA A 294 -29.21 -9.03 36.52
CA ALA A 294 -30.20 -10.03 36.91
C ALA A 294 -31.07 -9.57 38.10
N GLN A 295 -30.49 -8.84 39.06
CA GLN A 295 -31.24 -8.22 40.17
C GLN A 295 -32.26 -7.16 39.71
N GLN A 296 -32.13 -6.68 38.47
CA GLN A 296 -33.02 -5.69 37.87
C GLN A 296 -33.98 -6.30 36.84
N ASP A 297 -34.11 -7.64 36.82
CA ASP A 297 -34.90 -8.43 35.86
C ASP A 297 -34.48 -8.23 34.40
N VAL A 298 -33.19 -7.98 34.16
CA VAL A 298 -32.62 -7.78 32.82
C VAL A 298 -31.92 -9.04 32.35
N THR A 299 -32.38 -9.57 31.21
CA THR A 299 -31.70 -10.67 30.52
C THR A 299 -30.67 -10.14 29.54
N LEU A 300 -29.45 -10.68 29.57
CA LEU A 300 -28.39 -10.39 28.61
C LEU A 300 -28.35 -11.42 27.49
N SER A 301 -27.87 -11.02 26.32
CA SER A 301 -27.61 -11.99 25.25
C SER A 301 -26.48 -12.95 25.67
N PRO A 302 -26.60 -14.27 25.44
CA PRO A 302 -25.53 -15.22 25.72
C PRO A 302 -24.25 -14.93 24.91
N LEU A 303 -24.38 -14.15 23.83
CA LEU A 303 -23.31 -13.77 22.92
C LEU A 303 -22.53 -12.53 23.38
N GLY A 304 -22.96 -11.87 24.45
CA GLY A 304 -22.33 -10.66 25.00
C GLY A 304 -22.38 -9.43 24.08
N GLY A 305 -21.65 -8.38 24.48
CA GLY A 305 -21.48 -7.16 23.69
C GLY A 305 -22.71 -6.26 23.65
N THR A 306 -23.59 -6.37 24.66
CA THR A 306 -24.75 -5.48 24.83
C THR A 306 -24.30 -4.05 25.12
N ARG A 307 -24.93 -3.05 24.51
CA ARG A 307 -24.60 -1.62 24.67
C ARG A 307 -25.58 -0.93 25.62
N PHE A 308 -25.07 -0.30 26.66
CA PHE A 308 -25.83 0.46 27.65
C PHE A 308 -25.50 1.95 27.54
N PRO A 309 -26.46 2.84 27.23
CA PRO A 309 -26.20 4.27 27.12
C PRO A 309 -25.93 4.89 28.49
N LEU A 310 -25.00 5.85 28.54
CA LEU A 310 -24.78 6.66 29.75
C LEU A 310 -25.88 7.70 29.88
N VAL A 311 -26.31 7.95 31.11
CA VAL A 311 -27.25 9.04 31.43
C VAL A 311 -26.48 10.36 31.36
N ASN A 312 -26.87 11.27 30.47
CA ASN A 312 -26.33 12.63 30.50
C ASN A 312 -26.96 13.39 31.68
N SER A 313 -26.14 13.76 32.66
CA SER A 313 -26.58 14.56 33.81
C SER A 313 -27.07 15.93 33.36
N ILE A 314 -28.32 16.27 33.69
CA ILE A 314 -28.85 17.62 33.55
C ILE A 314 -28.11 18.49 34.57
N LEU A 315 -27.47 19.56 34.09
CA LEU A 315 -26.89 20.71 34.82
C LEU A 315 -26.90 20.57 36.35
N ILE A 316 -25.79 20.06 36.91
CA ILE A 316 -25.56 20.01 38.36
C ILE A 316 -25.44 21.45 38.87
N GLN A 317 -26.13 21.78 39.96
CA GLN A 317 -25.93 23.05 40.66
C GLN A 317 -24.50 23.08 41.22
N PRO A 318 -23.76 24.20 41.14
CA PRO A 318 -22.30 24.25 41.33
C PRO A 318 -21.76 23.76 42.69
N ASP A 319 -22.62 23.46 43.67
CA ASP A 319 -22.25 23.13 45.06
C ASP A 319 -22.52 21.67 45.48
N GLU A 320 -23.03 20.79 44.60
CA GLU A 320 -23.22 19.37 44.91
C GLU A 320 -22.13 18.47 44.30
N PRO A 321 -21.64 17.44 45.01
CA PRO A 321 -20.69 16.47 44.46
C PRO A 321 -21.32 15.72 43.28
N GLU A 322 -20.58 15.58 42.17
CA GLU A 322 -21.09 14.87 41.00
C GLU A 322 -21.52 13.44 41.35
N PRO A 323 -22.77 13.04 41.05
CA PRO A 323 -23.20 11.66 41.27
C PRO A 323 -22.36 10.69 40.43
N PRO A 324 -22.17 9.44 40.88
CA PRO A 324 -21.46 8.45 40.08
C PRO A 324 -22.16 8.26 38.73
N PRO A 325 -21.42 8.01 37.64
CA PRO A 325 -22.00 7.83 36.32
C PRO A 325 -23.06 6.72 36.32
N GLN A 326 -24.16 6.95 35.61
CA GLN A 326 -25.29 6.04 35.52
C GLN A 326 -25.48 5.55 34.09
N ILE A 327 -26.05 4.35 33.93
CA ILE A 327 -26.45 3.80 32.64
C ILE A 327 -27.96 3.61 32.56
N TRP A 328 -28.53 3.73 31.37
CA TRP A 328 -29.92 3.41 31.11
C TRP A 328 -30.13 1.89 30.96
N ILE A 329 -31.18 1.38 31.61
CA ILE A 329 -31.63 -0.01 31.54
C ILE A 329 -33.12 -0.06 31.23
N ALA A 330 -33.51 -0.80 30.20
CA ALA A 330 -34.90 -1.00 29.84
C ALA A 330 -35.51 -2.24 30.51
N ARG A 331 -36.75 -2.08 31.01
CA ARG A 331 -37.58 -3.13 31.62
C ARG A 331 -39.00 -3.01 31.08
N GLU A 332 -39.84 -3.98 31.44
CA GLU A 332 -41.27 -3.99 31.08
C GLU A 332 -42.01 -2.74 31.59
N LYS A 333 -41.71 -2.30 32.81
CA LYS A 333 -42.34 -1.12 33.44
C LYS A 333 -41.74 0.23 33.01
N GLY A 334 -40.69 0.26 32.19
CA GLY A 334 -40.04 1.50 31.76
C GLY A 334 -38.51 1.46 31.79
N ILE A 335 -37.89 2.63 31.63
CA ILE A 335 -36.44 2.79 31.51
C ILE A 335 -35.86 3.47 32.75
N ILE A 336 -34.99 2.69 33.37
CA ILE A 336 -34.24 2.81 34.62
C ILE A 336 -32.84 3.44 34.58
N PRO A 337 -32.39 4.41 35.40
CA PRO A 337 -30.95 4.59 35.59
C PRO A 337 -30.40 3.54 36.58
N LEU A 338 -29.21 2.98 36.32
CA LEU A 338 -28.45 2.14 37.26
C LEU A 338 -27.08 2.78 37.51
N ALA A 339 -26.69 2.89 38.78
CA ALA A 339 -25.38 3.44 39.14
C ALA A 339 -24.26 2.46 38.73
N MET A 340 -23.23 2.97 38.05
CA MET A 340 -22.12 2.12 37.62
C MET A 340 -21.33 1.51 38.78
N SER A 341 -21.32 2.13 39.96
CA SER A 341 -20.70 1.58 41.18
C SER A 341 -21.24 0.21 41.55
N GLU A 342 -22.52 -0.07 41.28
CA GLU A 342 -23.17 -1.37 41.52
C GLU A 342 -22.66 -2.47 40.58
N THR A 343 -22.08 -2.09 39.44
CA THR A 343 -21.60 -3.01 38.41
C THR A 343 -20.11 -3.35 38.54
N LYS A 344 -19.39 -2.71 39.48
CA LYS A 344 -17.91 -2.70 39.61
C LYS A 344 -17.14 -2.29 38.34
N LEU A 345 -17.83 -1.74 37.34
CA LEU A 345 -17.17 -1.10 36.21
C LEU A 345 -16.65 0.26 36.66
N ASN A 346 -15.33 0.44 36.61
CA ASN A 346 -14.69 1.71 36.90
C ASN A 346 -14.42 2.39 35.54
N PRO A 347 -15.22 3.39 35.12
CA PRO A 347 -14.93 4.09 33.88
C PRO A 347 -13.67 4.91 34.12
N SER A 348 -12.53 4.43 33.62
CA SER A 348 -11.33 5.26 33.56
C SER A 348 -11.52 6.39 32.54
N SER A 349 -12.50 6.24 31.63
CA SER A 349 -13.13 7.28 30.81
C SER A 349 -14.50 6.81 30.28
N PRO A 350 -15.42 7.72 29.86
CA PRO A 350 -16.62 7.34 29.10
C PRO A 350 -16.22 6.56 27.84
N GLY A 351 -16.67 5.31 27.72
CA GLY A 351 -16.39 4.45 26.56
C GLY A 351 -15.10 3.61 26.63
N ASP A 352 -14.75 3.03 27.78
CA ASP A 352 -13.70 1.99 27.88
C ASP A 352 -14.12 0.72 27.12
N LEU A 353 -14.01 0.79 25.79
CA LEU A 353 -14.16 -0.30 24.85
C LEU A 353 -13.05 -1.32 25.07
N LEU A 354 -13.37 -2.59 24.79
CA LEU A 354 -12.34 -3.58 24.62
C LEU A 354 -11.36 -3.09 23.54
N LYS A 355 -10.07 -3.05 23.87
CA LYS A 355 -9.04 -2.60 22.93
C LYS A 355 -9.05 -3.50 21.70
N PHE A 356 -9.18 -2.92 20.51
CA PHE A 356 -9.12 -3.68 19.26
C PHE A 356 -7.69 -4.13 18.98
N ASN A 357 -7.35 -5.31 19.48
CA ASN A 357 -6.05 -5.96 19.30
C ASN A 357 -6.24 -7.45 18.99
N ARG A 358 -5.17 -8.11 18.54
CA ARG A 358 -5.23 -9.49 18.08
C ARG A 358 -5.63 -10.48 19.19
N GLN A 359 -5.10 -10.28 20.41
CA GLN A 359 -5.44 -11.14 21.55
C GLN A 359 -6.93 -11.12 21.87
N ASN A 360 -7.50 -9.92 22.00
CA ASN A 360 -8.90 -9.75 22.33
C ASN A 360 -9.83 -10.26 21.21
N VAL A 361 -9.42 -10.12 19.94
CA VAL A 361 -10.19 -10.65 18.80
C VAL A 361 -10.26 -12.17 18.87
N LEU A 362 -9.14 -12.87 19.16
CA LEU A 362 -9.17 -14.33 19.35
C LEU A 362 -10.10 -14.73 20.50
N GLN A 363 -10.05 -14.02 21.64
CA GLN A 363 -10.94 -14.32 22.77
C GLN A 363 -12.42 -14.21 22.41
N VAL A 364 -12.81 -13.18 21.66
CA VAL A 364 -14.21 -13.03 21.21
C VAL A 364 -14.58 -14.12 20.20
N LEU A 365 -13.72 -14.41 19.22
CA LEU A 365 -14.00 -15.44 18.22
C LEU A 365 -14.20 -16.82 18.86
N PHE A 366 -13.25 -17.26 19.69
CA PHE A 366 -13.29 -18.59 20.29
C PHE A 366 -14.37 -18.73 21.37
N SER A 367 -14.90 -17.63 21.92
CA SER A 367 -16.11 -17.67 22.75
C SER A 367 -17.38 -18.12 21.99
N MET A 368 -17.34 -18.08 20.66
CA MET A 368 -18.43 -18.51 19.79
C MET A 368 -18.24 -19.89 19.18
N LEU A 369 -17.13 -20.57 19.49
CA LEU A 369 -16.84 -21.91 18.95
C LEU A 369 -17.97 -22.88 19.31
N ASP A 370 -18.29 -23.79 18.39
CA ASP A 370 -19.33 -24.82 18.51
C ASP A 370 -20.78 -24.32 18.68
N GLN A 371 -21.03 -23.00 18.61
CA GLN A 371 -22.41 -22.51 18.53
C GLN A 371 -23.11 -23.03 17.28
N ASN A 372 -24.41 -23.34 17.42
CA ASN A 372 -25.21 -23.82 16.30
C ASN A 372 -25.33 -22.76 15.20
N TYR A 373 -25.23 -23.19 13.95
CA TYR A 373 -25.53 -22.33 12.82
C TYR A 373 -27.04 -22.11 12.71
N GLY A 374 -27.45 -20.87 12.44
CA GLY A 374 -28.84 -20.54 12.15
C GLY A 374 -28.93 -19.36 11.19
N LEU A 375 -29.43 -19.60 9.97
CA LEU A 375 -29.63 -18.52 9.00
C LEU A 375 -30.54 -17.45 9.60
N GLY A 376 -30.14 -16.18 9.54
CA GLY A 376 -30.98 -15.11 10.04
C GLY A 376 -31.13 -15.09 11.57
N GLY A 377 -30.39 -15.94 12.28
CA GLY A 377 -30.55 -16.12 13.72
C GLY A 377 -31.58 -17.16 14.13
N ALA A 378 -32.14 -17.94 13.19
CA ALA A 378 -33.16 -18.95 13.45
C ALA A 378 -32.72 -19.93 14.55
N GLU A 379 -33.67 -20.34 15.40
CA GLU A 379 -33.48 -21.29 16.51
C GLU A 379 -32.35 -20.90 17.49
N GLY A 380 -32.05 -19.60 17.58
CA GLY A 380 -31.00 -19.11 18.44
C GLY A 380 -29.59 -19.22 17.84
N GLY A 381 -29.46 -19.72 16.60
CA GLY A 381 -28.18 -19.96 15.93
C GLY A 381 -27.49 -18.71 15.36
N VAL A 382 -26.25 -18.86 14.91
CA VAL A 382 -25.42 -17.77 14.37
C VAL A 382 -25.08 -18.06 12.91
N ASP A 383 -25.41 -17.16 12.00
CA ASP A 383 -24.93 -17.23 10.61
C ASP A 383 -23.57 -16.54 10.41
N CYS A 384 -22.97 -16.75 9.24
CA CYS A 384 -21.62 -16.28 8.92
C CYS A 384 -21.42 -14.78 9.17
N SER A 385 -22.41 -13.97 8.79
CA SER A 385 -22.36 -12.53 8.95
C SER A 385 -22.76 -12.05 10.35
N ARG A 386 -23.66 -12.76 11.06
CA ARG A 386 -23.95 -12.49 12.47
C ARG A 386 -22.74 -12.78 13.36
N MET A 387 -21.97 -13.81 13.04
CA MET A 387 -20.70 -14.10 13.71
C MET A 387 -19.74 -12.91 13.60
N VAL A 388 -19.60 -12.31 12.41
CA VAL A 388 -18.78 -11.09 12.21
C VAL A 388 -19.33 -9.90 13.03
N VAL A 389 -20.66 -9.70 13.07
CA VAL A 389 -21.27 -8.67 13.92
C VAL A 389 -20.86 -8.88 15.38
N ASN A 390 -21.06 -10.08 15.91
CA ASN A 390 -20.75 -10.41 17.30
C ASN A 390 -19.25 -10.31 17.59
N ALA A 391 -18.40 -10.69 16.62
CA ALA A 391 -16.95 -10.62 16.75
C ALA A 391 -16.44 -9.19 16.91
N PHE A 392 -17.03 -8.22 16.20
CA PHE A 392 -16.47 -6.86 16.11
C PHE A 392 -17.25 -5.77 16.85
N GLU A 393 -18.50 -6.03 17.25
CA GLU A 393 -19.33 -5.11 18.05
C GLU A 393 -18.71 -4.75 19.43
N PRO A 394 -18.09 -5.67 20.20
CA PRO A 394 -17.46 -5.33 21.48
C PRO A 394 -16.32 -4.30 21.39
N PHE A 395 -15.76 -4.12 20.19
CA PHE A 395 -14.72 -3.13 19.91
C PHE A 395 -15.28 -1.80 19.41
N GLY A 396 -16.60 -1.68 19.22
CA GLY A 396 -17.27 -0.46 18.74
C GLY A 396 -17.25 -0.23 17.22
N LEU A 397 -16.84 -1.24 16.43
CA LEU A 397 -16.78 -1.18 14.96
C LEU A 397 -18.15 -1.20 14.29
N ASN A 398 -19.16 -1.79 14.94
CA ASN A 398 -20.55 -1.87 14.48
C ASN A 398 -20.72 -2.36 13.02
N PRO A 399 -20.33 -3.61 12.69
CA PRO A 399 -20.45 -4.14 11.34
C PRO A 399 -21.90 -4.09 10.82
N PRO A 400 -22.11 -3.92 9.50
CA PRO A 400 -23.41 -4.12 8.88
C PRO A 400 -23.83 -5.60 8.97
N ARG A 401 -25.12 -5.90 8.79
CA ARG A 401 -25.69 -7.23 9.06
C ARG A 401 -25.34 -8.31 8.03
N TYR A 402 -25.30 -7.96 6.74
CA TYR A 402 -25.18 -8.92 5.64
C TYR A 402 -23.74 -9.04 5.14
N SER A 403 -23.32 -10.25 4.76
CA SER A 403 -21.95 -10.54 4.29
C SER A 403 -21.52 -9.68 3.09
N GLY A 404 -22.44 -9.41 2.14
CA GLY A 404 -22.17 -8.52 1.01
C GLY A 404 -21.85 -7.08 1.43
N HIS A 405 -22.43 -6.58 2.52
CA HIS A 405 -22.13 -5.26 3.08
C HIS A 405 -20.84 -5.30 3.90
N GLN A 406 -20.63 -6.37 4.66
CA GLN A 406 -19.38 -6.60 5.40
C GLN A 406 -18.19 -6.75 4.45
N ALA A 407 -18.40 -7.13 3.20
CA ALA A 407 -17.37 -7.13 2.15
C ALA A 407 -16.73 -5.74 1.92
N HIS A 408 -17.39 -4.67 2.35
CA HIS A 408 -16.94 -3.28 2.19
C HIS A 408 -16.53 -2.62 3.51
N MET A 409 -16.67 -3.30 4.65
CA MET A 409 -16.46 -2.68 5.96
C MET A 409 -14.99 -2.49 6.36
N GLY A 410 -14.03 -2.82 5.49
CA GLY A 410 -12.60 -2.80 5.84
C GLY A 410 -12.06 -1.37 5.98
N SER A 411 -10.95 -1.22 6.72
CA SER A 411 -10.09 -0.04 6.56
C SER A 411 -9.56 0.04 5.12
N PHE A 412 -9.33 -1.12 4.51
CA PHE A 412 -9.10 -1.30 3.09
C PHE A 412 -9.55 -2.69 2.65
N SER A 413 -9.63 -2.91 1.33
CA SER A 413 -9.93 -4.21 0.73
C SER A 413 -9.02 -4.50 -0.46
N VAL A 414 -8.95 -5.77 -0.87
CA VAL A 414 -8.25 -6.23 -2.08
C VAL A 414 -9.20 -7.09 -2.90
N GLU A 415 -9.39 -6.72 -4.17
CA GLU A 415 -10.16 -7.52 -5.14
C GLU A 415 -9.32 -8.70 -5.61
N VAL A 416 -9.87 -9.92 -5.49
CA VAL A 416 -9.19 -11.16 -5.89
C VAL A 416 -10.06 -12.05 -6.77
N SER A 417 -11.22 -11.55 -7.22
CA SER A 417 -12.17 -12.27 -8.07
C SER A 417 -11.58 -12.69 -9.43
N GLN A 418 -10.68 -11.88 -9.98
CA GLN A 418 -10.03 -12.13 -11.28
C GLN A 418 -8.73 -12.95 -11.17
N ILE A 419 -8.35 -13.37 -9.95
CA ILE A 419 -7.12 -14.12 -9.71
C ILE A 419 -7.45 -15.61 -9.69
N SER A 420 -7.11 -16.30 -10.78
CA SER A 420 -7.31 -17.74 -10.93
C SER A 420 -6.22 -18.57 -10.26
N ASN A 421 -5.00 -18.03 -10.12
CA ASN A 421 -3.89 -18.70 -9.45
C ASN A 421 -4.11 -18.69 -7.92
N GLU A 422 -4.42 -19.85 -7.35
CA GLU A 422 -4.64 -20.01 -5.90
C GLU A 422 -3.42 -19.62 -5.06
N ARG A 423 -2.19 -19.87 -5.54
CA ARG A 423 -0.96 -19.49 -4.84
C ARG A 423 -0.84 -17.97 -4.74
N GLU A 424 -1.12 -17.25 -5.82
CA GLU A 424 -1.10 -15.79 -5.80
C GLU A 424 -2.20 -15.21 -4.90
N LYS A 425 -3.39 -15.82 -4.92
CA LYS A 425 -4.48 -15.46 -4.00
C LYS A 425 -4.07 -15.67 -2.53
N LEU A 426 -3.36 -16.75 -2.20
CA LEU A 426 -2.80 -16.98 -0.87
C LEU A 426 -1.70 -15.99 -0.50
N ASN A 427 -0.84 -15.59 -1.44
CA ASN A 427 0.19 -14.57 -1.21
C ASN A 427 -0.45 -13.23 -0.81
N LEU A 428 -1.50 -12.80 -1.53
CA LEU A 428 -2.25 -11.59 -1.22
C LEU A 428 -2.98 -11.69 0.12
N LEU A 429 -3.57 -12.85 0.42
CA LEU A 429 -4.21 -13.13 1.69
C LEU A 429 -3.23 -13.02 2.86
N ASN A 430 -2.07 -13.66 2.77
CA ASN A 430 -1.04 -13.57 3.80
C ASN A 430 -0.52 -12.15 3.95
N ALA A 431 -0.31 -11.42 2.85
CA ALA A 431 0.07 -10.01 2.90
C ALA A 431 -0.98 -9.13 3.60
N ALA A 432 -2.27 -9.39 3.37
CA ALA A 432 -3.39 -8.70 4.04
C ALA A 432 -3.44 -8.99 5.53
N PHE A 433 -3.22 -10.24 5.92
CA PHE A 433 -3.21 -10.70 7.32
C PHE A 433 -2.11 -10.04 8.17
N GLN A 434 -0.97 -9.70 7.55
CA GLN A 434 0.09 -8.96 8.22
C GLN A 434 -0.36 -7.54 8.65
N GLN A 435 -1.38 -6.96 8.01
CA GLN A 435 -1.79 -5.56 8.24
C GLN A 435 -2.96 -5.40 9.22
N GLY A 436 -3.63 -6.48 9.64
CA GLY A 436 -4.77 -6.40 10.55
C GLY A 436 -5.55 -7.70 10.65
N ILE A 437 -6.82 -7.61 11.08
CA ILE A 437 -7.75 -8.74 11.02
C ILE A 437 -8.33 -8.82 9.62
N THR A 438 -8.26 -9.99 8.99
CA THR A 438 -8.69 -10.19 7.59
C THR A 438 -9.96 -11.03 7.52
N LEU A 439 -10.97 -10.51 6.84
CA LEU A 439 -12.19 -11.23 6.47
C LEU A 439 -12.11 -11.68 5.01
N LEU A 440 -12.64 -12.85 4.72
CA LEU A 440 -12.71 -13.42 3.38
C LEU A 440 -14.16 -13.43 2.94
N TYR A 441 -14.44 -12.69 1.87
CA TYR A 441 -15.77 -12.63 1.29
C TYR A 441 -15.82 -13.46 0.00
N LEU A 442 -16.87 -14.27 -0.10
CA LEU A 442 -17.35 -14.86 -1.33
C LEU A 442 -18.87 -14.69 -1.38
N PRO A 443 -19.51 -14.65 -2.56
CA PRO A 443 -20.95 -14.44 -2.65
C PRO A 443 -21.75 -15.40 -1.77
N GLY A 444 -22.46 -14.85 -0.77
CA GLY A 444 -23.28 -15.60 0.18
C GLY A 444 -22.56 -16.07 1.46
N HIS A 445 -21.25 -15.84 1.62
CA HIS A 445 -20.51 -16.31 2.80
C HIS A 445 -19.37 -15.37 3.22
N ILE A 446 -19.06 -15.32 4.51
CA ILE A 446 -17.95 -14.53 5.05
C ILE A 446 -17.24 -15.29 6.16
N MET A 447 -15.92 -15.17 6.21
CA MET A 447 -15.07 -15.93 7.12
C MET A 447 -14.00 -15.01 7.73
N VAL A 448 -13.50 -15.35 8.91
CA VAL A 448 -12.34 -14.67 9.52
C VAL A 448 -11.10 -15.52 9.27
N TYR A 449 -10.07 -14.95 8.66
CA TYR A 449 -8.82 -15.67 8.41
C TYR A 449 -7.96 -15.75 9.68
N LEU A 450 -7.52 -16.96 10.02
CA LEU A 450 -6.66 -17.22 11.19
C LEU A 450 -5.16 -17.26 10.85
N GLY A 451 -4.80 -17.25 9.57
CA GLY A 451 -3.42 -17.44 9.13
C GLY A 451 -3.14 -18.88 8.69
N MET A 452 -1.86 -19.20 8.57
CA MET A 452 -1.39 -20.56 8.34
C MET A 452 -1.22 -21.28 9.69
N ASP A 453 -1.61 -22.55 9.74
CA ASP A 453 -1.25 -23.44 10.84
C ASP A 453 0.24 -23.87 10.77
N GLN A 454 0.69 -24.67 11.73
CA GLN A 454 2.06 -25.18 11.80
C GLN A 454 2.45 -26.08 10.61
N GLU A 455 1.47 -26.67 9.92
CA GLU A 455 1.68 -27.47 8.71
C GLU A 455 1.69 -26.62 7.42
N GLY A 456 1.43 -25.31 7.54
CA GLY A 456 1.37 -24.38 6.41
C GLY A 456 0.02 -24.39 5.68
N VAL A 457 -1.05 -24.90 6.30
CA VAL A 457 -2.40 -24.93 5.74
C VAL A 457 -3.18 -23.69 6.19
N PRO A 458 -3.83 -22.94 5.27
CA PRO A 458 -4.59 -21.74 5.60
C PRO A 458 -5.89 -22.09 6.34
N ARG A 459 -6.12 -21.47 7.49
CA ARG A 459 -7.29 -21.71 8.35
C ARG A 459 -8.23 -20.52 8.44
N VAL A 460 -9.51 -20.82 8.58
CA VAL A 460 -10.57 -19.84 8.76
C VAL A 460 -11.49 -20.20 9.93
N PHE A 461 -11.94 -19.18 10.64
CA PHE A 461 -13.00 -19.26 11.63
C PHE A 461 -14.30 -18.75 11.02
N HIS A 462 -15.36 -19.57 11.02
CA HIS A 462 -16.63 -19.18 10.41
C HIS A 462 -17.83 -19.98 10.93
N ALA A 463 -19.02 -19.40 10.78
CA ALA A 463 -20.29 -20.09 10.96
C ALA A 463 -20.81 -20.58 9.60
N PHE A 464 -21.11 -21.86 9.45
CA PHE A 464 -21.54 -22.42 8.15
C PHE A 464 -22.51 -23.57 8.29
N ALA A 465 -23.44 -23.65 7.33
CA ALA A 465 -24.38 -24.74 7.23
C ALA A 465 -23.72 -25.98 6.63
N ASP A 466 -23.10 -25.82 5.46
CA ASP A 466 -22.63 -26.91 4.62
C ASP A 466 -21.51 -26.54 3.66
N TYR A 467 -20.94 -27.56 3.04
CA TYR A 467 -20.06 -27.47 1.87
C TYR A 467 -20.29 -28.67 0.94
N GLN A 468 -19.86 -28.56 -0.32
CA GLN A 468 -19.92 -29.69 -1.26
C GLN A 468 -18.61 -30.47 -1.25
N GLN A 469 -18.72 -31.78 -1.43
CA GLN A 469 -17.59 -32.70 -1.47
C GLN A 469 -17.81 -33.70 -2.60
N LEU A 470 -16.74 -33.96 -3.36
CA LEU A 470 -16.76 -35.01 -4.37
C LEU A 470 -16.86 -36.38 -3.67
N CYS A 471 -17.69 -37.27 -4.21
CA CYS A 471 -17.82 -38.62 -3.69
C CYS A 471 -16.53 -39.43 -3.90
N GLU A 472 -16.29 -40.44 -3.04
CA GLU A 472 -15.08 -41.27 -3.12
C GLU A 472 -14.99 -42.05 -4.44
N SER A 473 -16.14 -42.37 -5.05
CA SER A 473 -16.22 -42.98 -6.38
C SER A 473 -15.68 -42.09 -7.51
N GLY A 474 -15.45 -40.80 -7.24
CA GLY A 474 -15.01 -39.81 -8.23
C GLY A 474 -16.12 -39.31 -9.15
N THR A 475 -17.34 -39.84 -9.02
CA THR A 475 -18.54 -39.46 -9.77
C THR A 475 -19.62 -38.95 -8.83
N GLY A 476 -20.15 -37.76 -9.08
CA GLY A 476 -21.18 -37.15 -8.24
C GLY A 476 -20.63 -36.40 -7.01
N GLU A 477 -21.50 -35.67 -6.31
CA GLU A 477 -21.15 -34.81 -5.18
C GLU A 477 -22.15 -34.93 -4.04
N SER A 478 -21.65 -35.01 -2.82
CA SER A 478 -22.43 -34.97 -1.59
C SER A 478 -22.41 -33.57 -0.97
N LYS A 479 -23.53 -33.15 -0.40
CA LYS A 479 -23.58 -31.99 0.50
C LYS A 479 -23.27 -32.43 1.93
N ILE A 480 -22.23 -31.88 2.53
CA ILE A 480 -21.85 -32.19 3.91
C ILE A 480 -22.46 -31.17 4.87
N ARG A 481 -23.36 -31.61 5.76
CA ARG A 481 -24.01 -30.74 6.76
C ARG A 481 -23.21 -30.67 8.05
N VAL A 482 -22.90 -29.45 8.46
CA VAL A 482 -22.06 -29.16 9.63
C VAL A 482 -22.83 -28.34 10.67
N ASN A 483 -23.57 -27.32 10.23
CA ASN A 483 -24.49 -26.50 11.03
C ASN A 483 -23.90 -25.97 12.36
N LYS A 484 -22.65 -25.49 12.34
CA LYS A 484 -21.97 -24.94 13.53
C LYS A 484 -21.00 -23.82 13.19
N VAL A 485 -20.53 -23.14 14.22
CA VAL A 485 -19.32 -22.31 14.20
C VAL A 485 -18.11 -23.20 14.42
N GLY A 486 -17.09 -23.07 13.55
CA GLY A 486 -15.89 -23.90 13.65
C GLY A 486 -14.72 -23.38 12.84
N VAL A 487 -13.60 -24.10 12.95
CA VAL A 487 -12.39 -23.86 12.16
C VAL A 487 -12.31 -24.85 11.00
N THR A 488 -11.98 -24.36 9.80
CA THR A 488 -11.78 -25.20 8.61
C THR A 488 -10.57 -24.76 7.78
N ASP A 489 -10.13 -25.60 6.85
CA ASP A 489 -9.22 -25.19 5.79
C ASP A 489 -9.95 -24.47 4.63
N LEU A 490 -9.20 -23.73 3.81
CA LEU A 490 -9.74 -23.09 2.61
C LEU A 490 -9.86 -24.01 1.38
N GLY A 491 -9.41 -25.27 1.49
CA GLY A 491 -9.51 -26.29 0.44
C GLY A 491 -10.89 -26.95 0.33
N ARG A 492 -11.77 -26.74 1.33
CA ARG A 492 -13.15 -27.26 1.32
C ARG A 492 -13.89 -26.94 0.02
N GLY A 493 -14.47 -27.97 -0.62
CA GLY A 493 -15.11 -27.85 -1.93
C GLY A 493 -14.18 -28.11 -3.12
N LYS A 494 -12.89 -28.34 -2.91
CA LYS A 494 -11.95 -28.64 -4.00
C LYS A 494 -12.41 -29.89 -4.77
N GLY A 495 -12.44 -29.79 -6.09
CA GLY A 495 -12.90 -30.85 -6.99
C GLY A 495 -14.42 -30.90 -7.21
N SER A 496 -15.22 -30.25 -6.35
CA SER A 496 -16.66 -30.11 -6.57
C SER A 496 -16.99 -29.03 -7.60
N SER A 497 -18.22 -29.05 -8.10
CA SER A 497 -18.83 -28.10 -9.04
C SER A 497 -18.78 -26.66 -8.55
N LYS A 498 -18.78 -26.43 -7.24
CA LYS A 498 -18.63 -25.10 -6.64
C LYS A 498 -17.18 -24.64 -6.52
N GLY A 499 -16.22 -25.56 -6.50
CA GLY A 499 -14.81 -25.29 -6.22
C GLY A 499 -14.50 -25.03 -4.75
N SER A 500 -13.20 -24.90 -4.45
CA SER A 500 -12.67 -24.66 -3.10
C SER A 500 -13.15 -23.31 -2.54
N TYR A 501 -13.23 -23.15 -1.21
CA TYR A 501 -13.47 -21.83 -0.62
C TYR A 501 -12.45 -20.80 -1.14
N LEU A 502 -11.17 -21.15 -1.18
CA LEU A 502 -10.11 -20.26 -1.70
C LEU A 502 -10.41 -19.77 -3.12
N SER A 503 -10.75 -20.68 -4.04
CA SER A 503 -11.04 -20.34 -5.44
C SER A 503 -12.20 -19.36 -5.55
N ARG A 504 -13.21 -19.48 -4.67
CA ARG A 504 -14.44 -18.69 -4.64
C ARG A 504 -14.30 -17.34 -3.93
N VAL A 505 -13.26 -17.13 -3.11
CA VAL A 505 -13.03 -15.82 -2.48
C VAL A 505 -12.88 -14.75 -3.57
N THR A 506 -13.72 -13.72 -3.49
CA THR A 506 -13.72 -12.60 -4.44
C THR A 506 -13.08 -11.36 -3.85
N ARG A 507 -13.09 -11.19 -2.52
CA ARG A 507 -12.56 -10.01 -1.84
C ARG A 507 -11.94 -10.34 -0.49
N LEU A 508 -10.81 -9.70 -0.21
CA LEU A 508 -10.16 -9.66 1.09
C LEU A 508 -10.52 -8.33 1.77
N VAL A 509 -11.01 -8.38 3.00
CA VAL A 509 -11.41 -7.20 3.77
C VAL A 509 -10.52 -7.07 4.99
N VAL A 510 -9.83 -5.94 5.17
CA VAL A 510 -8.87 -5.79 6.27
C VAL A 510 -9.32 -4.71 7.24
N LEU A 511 -9.54 -5.11 8.49
CA LEU A 511 -9.71 -4.24 9.64
C LEU A 511 -8.34 -4.02 10.26
N GLY A 512 -7.66 -2.98 9.80
CA GLY A 512 -6.23 -2.83 10.03
C GLY A 512 -5.70 -1.43 9.77
N GLY A 513 -4.37 -1.32 9.87
CA GLY A 513 -3.61 -0.13 9.50
C GLY A 513 -3.47 -0.01 7.97
N SER A 514 -2.34 0.52 7.53
CA SER A 514 -2.07 0.69 6.10
C SER A 514 -1.82 -0.65 5.38
N PRO A 515 -2.12 -0.77 4.07
CA PRO A 515 -1.92 -2.01 3.30
C PRO A 515 -0.47 -2.52 3.21
N GLY A 516 0.51 -1.67 3.51
CA GLY A 516 1.94 -1.99 3.42
C GLY A 516 2.44 -2.17 1.98
N PRO A 517 3.76 -2.38 1.79
CA PRO A 517 4.37 -2.45 0.45
C PRO A 517 3.89 -3.62 -0.42
N ALA A 518 3.48 -4.74 0.19
CA ALA A 518 3.02 -5.93 -0.51
C ALA A 518 1.68 -5.74 -1.24
N LEU A 519 0.85 -4.81 -0.75
CA LEU A 519 -0.48 -4.53 -1.28
C LEU A 519 -0.59 -3.13 -1.90
N ASP A 520 0.51 -2.37 -1.99
CA ASP A 520 0.48 -1.03 -2.58
C ASP A 520 0.12 -1.11 -4.07
N GLY A 521 -0.91 -0.36 -4.46
CA GLY A 521 -1.47 -0.38 -5.82
C GLY A 521 -2.53 -1.47 -6.06
N LEU A 522 -2.71 -2.40 -5.12
CA LEU A 522 -3.75 -3.45 -5.18
C LEU A 522 -4.87 -3.24 -4.16
N ALA A 523 -4.57 -2.55 -3.05
CA ALA A 523 -5.54 -2.27 -2.01
C ALA A 523 -6.36 -1.00 -2.28
N TYR A 524 -7.67 -1.10 -2.05
CA TYR A 524 -8.62 0.01 -2.07
C TYR A 524 -8.93 0.42 -0.63
N LYS A 525 -8.49 1.62 -0.23
CA LYS A 525 -8.83 2.17 1.09
C LYS A 525 -10.28 2.64 1.10
N ARG A 526 -10.94 2.52 2.26
CA ARG A 526 -12.26 3.15 2.45
C ARG A 526 -12.17 4.66 2.32
N VAL A 527 -13.32 5.28 2.04
CA VAL A 527 -13.47 6.74 2.14
C VAL A 527 -13.24 7.17 3.59
N SER A 528 -12.60 8.32 3.79
CA SER A 528 -12.38 8.89 5.11
C SER A 528 -13.64 9.54 5.67
N ALA A 529 -13.80 9.53 7.00
CA ALA A 529 -14.87 10.30 7.63
C ALA A 529 -14.65 11.81 7.43
N PRO A 530 -15.70 12.59 7.14
CA PRO A 530 -15.59 14.02 6.89
C PRO A 530 -15.13 14.73 8.15
N ILE A 531 -14.26 15.71 7.95
CA ILE A 531 -13.73 16.52 9.03
C ILE A 531 -14.69 17.68 9.28
N ILE A 532 -15.22 17.75 10.50
CA ILE A 532 -15.96 18.92 10.98
C ILE A 532 -14.95 20.03 11.31
N LYS A 533 -15.28 21.30 10.99
CA LYS A 533 -14.42 22.47 11.20
C LYS A 533 -13.85 22.46 12.63
N PRO A 534 -12.56 22.16 12.81
CA PRO A 534 -12.05 21.90 14.15
C PRO A 534 -11.90 23.20 14.94
N PRO A 535 -12.28 23.25 16.23
CA PRO A 535 -12.07 24.42 17.07
C PRO A 535 -10.57 24.74 17.20
N ARG A 536 -10.25 26.03 17.42
CA ARG A 536 -8.85 26.53 17.48
C ARG A 536 -7.95 25.74 18.47
N PRO A 537 -8.39 25.38 19.69
CA PRO A 537 -7.57 24.60 20.62
C PRO A 537 -7.23 23.19 20.10
N GLN A 538 -8.14 22.53 19.38
CA GLN A 538 -7.90 21.21 18.81
C GLN A 538 -6.79 21.27 17.74
N CYS A 539 -6.77 22.33 16.92
CA CYS A 539 -5.71 22.54 15.94
C CYS A 539 -4.33 22.74 16.57
N ARG A 540 -4.25 23.44 17.71
CA ARG A 540 -2.97 23.60 18.44
C ARG A 540 -2.45 22.30 19.05
N ARG A 541 -3.33 21.33 19.29
CA ARG A 541 -3.02 20.02 19.88
C ARG A 541 -2.82 18.92 18.85
N THR A 542 -2.81 19.23 17.54
CA THR A 542 -2.61 18.18 16.54
C THR A 542 -1.24 17.54 16.68
N LYS A 543 -1.21 16.22 16.57
CA LYS A 543 0.00 15.42 16.72
C LYS A 543 0.93 15.67 15.53
N ASN A 544 2.24 15.56 15.71
CA ASN A 544 3.23 15.60 14.61
C ASN A 544 3.19 14.33 13.72
N ARG A 545 1.98 13.83 13.39
CA ARG A 545 1.78 12.67 12.51
C ARG A 545 1.82 13.06 11.04
N ALA A 546 1.35 14.28 10.72
CA ALA A 546 1.41 14.86 9.40
C ALA A 546 1.81 16.35 9.45
N ARG A 547 2.44 16.87 8.40
CA ARG A 547 2.74 18.30 8.23
C ARG A 547 2.25 18.78 6.87
N ILE A 548 1.60 19.95 6.86
CA ILE A 548 1.05 20.59 5.67
C ILE A 548 1.99 21.71 5.22
N PHE A 549 2.30 21.73 3.92
CA PHE A 549 3.12 22.71 3.21
C PHE A 549 2.34 23.32 2.06
N THR A 550 2.67 24.54 1.67
CA THR A 550 2.07 25.25 0.52
C THR A 550 3.12 25.66 -0.50
N SER A 551 2.75 25.66 -1.78
CA SER A 551 3.54 26.28 -2.85
C SER A 551 2.60 27.06 -3.77
N PRO A 552 2.80 28.38 -3.99
CA PRO A 552 3.94 29.19 -3.53
C PRO A 552 4.00 29.32 -2.01
N ARG A 553 5.19 29.67 -1.47
CA ARG A 553 5.47 29.82 -0.03
C ARG A 553 4.44 30.72 0.64
N GLN A 554 4.10 31.83 -0.04
CA GLN A 554 3.01 32.72 0.33
C GLN A 554 1.91 32.59 -0.74
N PRO A 555 0.86 31.80 -0.46
CA PRO A 555 -0.30 31.67 -1.34
C PRO A 555 -0.87 33.05 -1.74
N HIS A 556 -1.23 33.21 -3.01
CA HIS A 556 -1.84 34.46 -3.50
C HIS A 556 -2.75 34.21 -4.71
N ARG A 557 -3.66 35.15 -5.00
CA ARG A 557 -4.69 34.97 -6.05
C ARG A 557 -4.14 34.71 -7.46
N SER A 558 -2.97 35.24 -7.82
CA SER A 558 -2.42 35.14 -9.19
C SER A 558 -1.69 33.83 -9.53
N GLN A 559 -1.53 32.89 -8.60
CA GLN A 559 -0.90 31.58 -8.84
C GLN A 559 -1.68 30.50 -8.09
N LYS A 560 -1.93 29.36 -8.74
CA LYS A 560 -2.59 28.22 -8.09
C LYS A 560 -1.75 27.73 -6.91
N THR A 561 -2.40 27.50 -5.78
CA THR A 561 -1.77 27.03 -4.55
C THR A 561 -1.81 25.52 -4.49
N ARG A 562 -0.63 24.89 -4.54
CA ARG A 562 -0.44 23.48 -4.25
C ARG A 562 -0.32 23.28 -2.75
N ILE A 563 -1.06 22.32 -2.22
CA ILE A 563 -0.94 21.86 -0.84
C ILE A 563 -0.25 20.51 -0.86
N MET A 564 0.78 20.33 -0.04
CA MET A 564 1.54 19.09 0.10
C MET A 564 1.51 18.66 1.56
N ILE A 565 1.27 17.39 1.82
CA ILE A 565 1.06 16.83 3.15
C ILE A 565 1.99 15.64 3.32
N THR A 566 2.89 15.69 4.29
CA THR A 566 3.84 14.59 4.51
C THR A 566 3.49 13.75 5.72
N GLN A 567 3.53 12.43 5.56
CA GLN A 567 3.30 11.42 6.58
C GLN A 567 4.47 10.43 6.62
N PRO A 568 5.42 10.59 7.57
CA PRO A 568 6.65 9.79 7.57
C PRO A 568 6.48 8.31 7.94
N GLN A 569 5.36 7.91 8.57
CA GLN A 569 5.22 6.60 9.22
C GLN A 569 4.10 5.75 8.62
N GLU A 570 2.86 6.25 8.66
CA GLU A 570 1.67 5.48 8.35
C GLU A 570 0.83 6.19 7.29
N ASP A 571 -0.04 5.40 6.67
CA ASP A 571 -0.87 5.79 5.53
C ASP A 571 -2.36 5.47 5.77
N PRO A 572 -2.97 5.94 6.89
CA PRO A 572 -4.36 5.64 7.22
C PRO A 572 -5.34 6.31 6.23
N PRO A 573 -6.62 5.93 6.22
CA PRO A 573 -7.66 6.72 5.56
C PRO A 573 -7.64 8.16 6.08
N ALA A 574 -7.57 9.13 5.15
CA ALA A 574 -7.47 10.55 5.48
C ALA A 574 -7.97 11.41 4.32
N ALA A 575 -8.55 12.56 4.62
CA ALA A 575 -8.83 13.62 3.65
C ALA A 575 -8.24 14.97 4.11
N LEU A 576 -8.14 15.90 3.16
CA LEU A 576 -7.86 17.30 3.42
C LEU A 576 -9.17 18.08 3.35
N SER A 577 -9.48 18.86 4.39
CA SER A 577 -10.55 19.86 4.38
C SER A 577 -9.97 21.25 4.60
N LEU A 578 -10.33 22.18 3.72
CA LEU A 578 -9.97 23.59 3.78
C LEU A 578 -11.18 24.41 4.16
N PHE A 579 -11.07 25.21 5.22
CA PHE A 579 -12.10 26.13 5.68
C PHE A 579 -11.62 27.56 5.43
N GLY A 580 -12.30 28.27 4.53
CA GLY A 580 -11.91 29.61 4.11
C GLY A 580 -12.61 30.73 4.89
N PRO A 581 -12.35 31.99 4.50
CA PRO A 581 -12.80 33.17 5.24
C PRO A 581 -14.30 33.47 5.14
N ASN A 582 -14.99 33.04 4.08
CA ASN A 582 -16.43 33.24 3.90
C ASN A 582 -17.23 31.95 4.17
N ASP A 583 -16.78 31.17 5.15
CA ASP A 583 -17.31 29.85 5.53
C ASP A 583 -17.38 28.80 4.40
N GLU A 584 -16.63 29.04 3.32
CA GLU A 584 -16.36 28.06 2.26
C GLU A 584 -15.63 26.82 2.79
N VAL A 585 -16.06 25.64 2.35
CA VAL A 585 -15.42 24.35 2.67
C VAL A 585 -15.01 23.68 1.36
N ILE A 586 -13.71 23.39 1.21
CA ILE A 586 -13.16 22.70 0.04
C ILE A 586 -12.51 21.41 0.51
N THR A 587 -12.93 20.28 -0.07
CA THR A 587 -12.30 18.97 0.13
C THR A 587 -11.66 18.54 -1.20
N PRO A 588 -10.41 18.98 -1.47
CA PRO A 588 -9.78 18.69 -2.76
C PRO A 588 -9.38 17.22 -2.87
N GLN A 589 -9.37 16.71 -4.10
CA GLN A 589 -8.76 15.42 -4.41
C GLN A 589 -7.26 15.46 -4.15
N LEU A 590 -6.73 14.39 -3.56
CA LEU A 590 -5.32 14.25 -3.21
C LEU A 590 -4.67 13.16 -4.07
N THR A 591 -3.54 13.50 -4.70
CA THR A 591 -2.67 12.52 -5.33
C THR A 591 -1.64 12.04 -4.31
N ARG A 592 -1.49 10.71 -4.18
CA ARG A 592 -0.50 10.07 -3.28
C ARG A 592 0.81 9.81 -4.01
N LEU A 593 1.92 10.14 -3.37
CA LEU A 593 3.30 9.81 -3.74
C LEU A 593 3.96 8.99 -2.63
N GLY A 594 4.93 8.17 -3.01
CA GLY A 594 5.78 7.39 -2.11
C GLY A 594 5.12 6.15 -1.55
N GLY A 595 5.76 5.60 -0.53
CA GLY A 595 5.17 4.65 0.39
C GLY A 595 6.04 3.45 0.79
N PRO A 596 6.41 3.35 2.08
CA PRO A 596 6.66 4.44 3.05
C PRO A 596 7.98 5.20 2.74
N PRO A 597 8.13 6.49 3.10
CA PRO A 597 7.14 7.40 3.68
C PRO A 597 6.11 7.88 2.63
N PHE A 598 5.04 8.53 3.07
CA PHE A 598 3.91 8.91 2.23
C PHE A 598 3.81 10.44 2.09
N THR A 599 3.46 10.92 0.91
CA THR A 599 3.11 12.33 0.67
C THR A 599 1.84 12.43 -0.15
N TYR A 600 0.97 13.36 0.22
CA TYR A 600 -0.23 13.71 -0.53
C TYR A 600 -0.10 15.12 -1.08
N TYR A 601 -0.57 15.36 -2.29
CA TYR A 601 -0.57 16.72 -2.84
C TYR A 601 -1.80 17.01 -3.70
N THR A 602 -2.09 18.31 -3.89
CA THR A 602 -3.12 18.80 -4.82
C THR A 602 -2.49 19.29 -6.12
N GLU A 603 -3.14 19.08 -7.27
CA GLU A 603 -2.60 19.57 -8.57
C GLU A 603 -2.53 21.11 -8.66
N GLY A 604 -3.28 21.82 -7.81
CA GLY A 604 -3.23 23.27 -7.61
C GLY A 604 -4.62 23.87 -7.43
N LEU A 605 -4.80 24.70 -6.41
CA LEU A 605 -6.08 25.25 -5.99
C LEU A 605 -6.16 26.75 -6.26
N VAL A 606 -7.34 27.22 -6.69
CA VAL A 606 -7.67 28.64 -6.73
C VAL A 606 -8.37 28.95 -5.41
N LEU A 607 -7.75 29.80 -4.58
CA LEU A 607 -8.24 30.16 -3.26
C LEU A 607 -8.51 31.66 -3.18
N ASN A 608 -9.59 32.04 -2.50
CA ASN A 608 -9.90 33.43 -2.24
C ASN A 608 -8.91 34.05 -1.24
N PRO A 609 -8.57 35.34 -1.37
CA PRO A 609 -7.77 36.04 -0.38
C PRO A 609 -8.39 35.98 1.02
N GLY A 610 -7.55 35.83 2.04
CA GLY A 610 -7.96 35.76 3.43
C GLY A 610 -7.34 34.58 4.18
N ARG A 611 -7.82 34.35 5.41
CA ARG A 611 -7.26 33.32 6.30
C ARG A 611 -7.95 31.98 6.10
N TRP A 612 -7.15 30.97 5.77
CA TRP A 612 -7.60 29.60 5.59
C TRP A 612 -7.15 28.71 6.76
N ARG A 613 -7.97 27.72 7.09
CA ARG A 613 -7.62 26.61 7.97
C ARG A 613 -7.59 25.32 7.16
N ALA A 614 -6.45 24.63 7.17
CA ALA A 614 -6.31 23.31 6.58
C ALA A 614 -6.29 22.26 7.68
N ALA A 615 -7.18 21.28 7.59
CA ALA A 615 -7.23 20.12 8.48
C ALA A 615 -7.04 18.85 7.64
N PHE A 616 -6.12 17.99 8.08
CA PHE A 616 -5.86 16.70 7.45
C PHE A 616 -6.03 15.58 8.48
N GLY A 617 -6.84 14.59 8.12
CA GLY A 617 -7.25 13.50 9.01
C GLY A 617 -8.60 12.93 8.60
N GLU A 618 -9.34 12.42 9.58
CA GLU A 618 -10.70 11.95 9.38
C GLU A 618 -11.54 12.09 10.64
N GLY A 619 -12.82 12.47 10.49
CA GLY A 619 -13.71 12.72 11.62
C GLY A 619 -13.08 13.64 12.68
N ASN A 620 -13.00 13.15 13.92
CA ASN A 620 -12.34 13.83 15.04
C ASN A 620 -10.85 13.49 15.20
N GLU A 621 -10.32 12.58 14.39
CA GLU A 621 -8.92 12.19 14.39
C GLU A 621 -8.11 13.05 13.41
N LEU A 622 -7.61 14.18 13.92
CA LEU A 622 -6.73 15.05 13.13
C LEU A 622 -5.27 14.58 13.20
N TYR A 623 -4.65 14.42 12.03
CA TYR A 623 -3.23 14.15 11.87
C TYR A 623 -2.41 15.43 11.71
N SER A 624 -3.00 16.49 11.17
CA SER A 624 -2.44 17.84 11.11
C SER A 624 -3.55 18.88 11.03
N CYS A 625 -3.36 20.04 11.66
CA CYS A 625 -4.20 21.21 11.41
C CYS A 625 -3.33 22.46 11.45
N THR A 626 -3.38 23.25 10.38
CA THR A 626 -2.63 24.50 10.28
C THR A 626 -3.49 25.63 9.72
N HIS A 627 -2.99 26.86 9.83
CA HIS A 627 -3.57 28.02 9.19
C HIS A 627 -2.57 28.60 8.20
N PHE A 628 -3.06 29.13 7.08
CA PHE A 628 -2.25 29.90 6.13
C PHE A 628 -3.08 31.07 5.61
N GLU A 629 -2.41 32.08 5.07
CA GLU A 629 -3.05 33.27 4.52
C GLU A 629 -2.85 33.29 3.00
N VAL A 630 -3.92 33.60 2.28
CA VAL A 630 -3.89 33.83 0.83
C VAL A 630 -3.91 35.33 0.59
N GLN A 631 -2.86 35.87 -0.02
CA GLN A 631 -2.73 37.30 -0.30
C GLN A 631 -3.47 37.68 -1.59
N SER A 632 -3.83 38.96 -1.71
CA SER A 632 -4.45 39.51 -2.93
C SER A 632 -3.46 39.62 -4.09
N ARG A 633 -2.17 39.84 -3.80
CA ARG A 633 -1.07 39.97 -4.77
C ARG A 633 0.17 39.23 -4.27
N SER A 634 1.08 38.90 -5.19
CA SER A 634 2.39 38.36 -4.84
C SER A 634 3.26 39.40 -4.15
N LYS A 635 4.03 38.97 -3.15
CA LYS A 635 5.06 39.78 -2.48
C LYS A 635 6.43 39.16 -2.74
N ALA A 636 7.36 39.97 -3.25
CA ALA A 636 8.73 39.50 -3.44
C ALA A 636 9.36 39.08 -2.10
N PRO A 637 10.09 37.95 -2.05
CA PRO A 637 10.78 37.54 -0.84
C PRO A 637 11.88 38.54 -0.49
N GLN A 638 12.09 38.75 0.80
CA GLN A 638 13.24 39.54 1.26
C GLN A 638 14.54 38.79 0.93
N LEU A 639 15.48 39.48 0.31
CA LEU A 639 16.80 38.93 0.00
C LEU A 639 17.64 38.90 1.27
N SER A 640 18.38 37.80 1.48
CA SER A 640 19.35 37.68 2.56
C SER A 640 20.69 38.34 2.16
N GLU A 641 21.51 38.64 3.16
CA GLU A 641 22.93 38.98 2.97
C GLU A 641 23.73 37.79 2.39
N TYR A 642 23.26 36.57 2.64
CA TYR A 642 23.81 35.34 2.11
C TYR A 642 23.00 34.79 0.93
N ILE A 643 23.54 33.79 0.21
CA ILE A 643 22.83 33.10 -0.88
C ILE A 643 21.46 32.61 -0.40
N TRP A 644 21.38 31.99 0.78
CA TRP A 644 20.15 31.99 1.59
C TRP A 644 20.44 31.78 3.08
N GLU A 645 19.62 32.42 3.90
CA GLU A 645 19.60 32.18 5.35
C GLU A 645 18.67 30.99 5.66
N PRO A 646 19.11 30.00 6.47
CA PRO A 646 18.24 28.92 6.93
C PRO A 646 17.17 29.39 7.93
N GLU A 647 15.90 29.17 7.61
CA GLU A 647 14.73 29.50 8.44
C GLU A 647 14.06 28.24 9.01
N GLU A 648 14.23 27.09 8.36
CA GLU A 648 13.64 25.80 8.71
C GLU A 648 14.71 24.77 9.10
N GLU A 649 14.31 23.59 9.58
CA GLU A 649 15.20 22.49 9.93
C GLU A 649 14.90 21.18 9.17
N TRP A 650 15.92 20.34 9.04
CA TRP A 650 15.74 18.97 8.56
C TRP A 650 15.05 18.13 9.64
N SER A 651 13.80 17.78 9.36
CA SER A 651 12.90 17.00 10.20
C SER A 651 12.40 15.80 9.39
N ALA A 652 11.78 14.82 10.05
CA ALA A 652 11.16 13.69 9.34
C ALA A 652 10.17 14.14 8.23
N HIS A 653 9.48 15.27 8.43
CA HIS A 653 8.53 15.83 7.46
C HIS A 653 9.21 16.52 6.27
N THR A 654 10.29 17.29 6.49
CA THR A 654 11.03 17.95 5.41
C THR A 654 11.87 16.96 4.60
N GLU A 655 12.38 15.90 5.24
CA GLU A 655 12.99 14.77 4.53
C GLU A 655 11.98 13.97 3.70
N THR A 656 10.76 13.78 4.22
CA THR A 656 9.68 13.13 3.47
C THR A 656 9.27 13.98 2.26
N LEU A 657 9.21 15.31 2.42
CA LEU A 657 8.91 16.22 1.31
C LEU A 657 10.03 16.23 0.27
N PHE A 658 11.31 16.14 0.68
CA PHE A 658 12.43 15.98 -0.24
C PHE A 658 12.31 14.70 -1.06
N SER A 659 11.92 13.60 -0.40
CA SER A 659 11.67 12.32 -1.07
C SER A 659 10.57 12.47 -2.13
N ALA A 660 9.43 13.05 -1.76
CA ALA A 660 8.33 13.28 -2.69
C ALA A 660 8.69 14.22 -3.84
N PHE A 661 9.53 15.22 -3.61
CA PHE A 661 10.05 16.10 -4.65
C PHE A 661 10.88 15.33 -5.68
N VAL A 662 11.84 14.51 -5.22
CA VAL A 662 12.66 13.68 -6.13
C VAL A 662 11.80 12.68 -6.88
N GLU A 663 10.88 12.00 -6.17
CA GLU A 663 9.97 11.03 -6.77
C GLU A 663 9.13 11.65 -7.87
N ARG A 664 8.47 12.77 -7.57
CA ARG A 664 7.60 13.44 -8.53
C ARG A 664 8.37 13.94 -9.74
N LEU A 665 9.61 14.43 -9.56
CA LEU A 665 10.47 14.83 -10.66
C LEU A 665 10.73 13.67 -11.62
N PHE A 666 11.02 12.46 -11.12
CA PHE A 666 11.40 11.31 -11.94
C PHE A 666 10.26 10.31 -12.24
N GLN A 667 9.02 10.64 -11.86
CA GLN A 667 7.85 9.79 -12.08
C GLN A 667 7.42 9.78 -13.55
N TYR A 668 7.94 8.83 -14.33
CA TYR A 668 7.60 8.58 -15.73
C TYR A 668 7.37 7.07 -15.96
N PRO A 669 6.58 6.67 -16.98
CA PRO A 669 6.38 5.25 -17.33
C PRO A 669 7.70 4.50 -17.54
N LEU A 670 7.77 3.22 -17.20
CA LEU A 670 9.01 2.42 -17.27
C LEU A 670 9.37 1.99 -18.68
N GLU A 671 8.39 1.89 -19.58
CA GLU A 671 8.57 1.47 -20.97
C GLU A 671 9.26 2.56 -21.80
N GLU A 672 9.24 3.80 -21.32
CA GLU A 672 9.89 4.95 -21.97
C GLU A 672 11.32 5.14 -21.42
N ASP A 673 12.33 4.88 -22.26
CA ASP A 673 13.73 5.26 -21.97
C ASP A 673 13.83 6.79 -22.07
N HIS A 674 13.47 7.45 -20.96
CA HIS A 674 13.41 8.90 -20.88
C HIS A 674 14.74 9.44 -20.33
N SER A 675 15.37 10.30 -21.12
CA SER A 675 16.57 11.05 -20.74
C SER A 675 16.37 12.54 -20.98
N TRP A 676 16.96 13.37 -20.13
CA TRP A 676 16.94 14.83 -20.27
C TRP A 676 18.34 15.33 -20.62
N THR A 677 18.43 16.32 -21.51
CA THR A 677 19.72 16.91 -21.91
C THR A 677 20.50 17.45 -20.71
N ASN A 678 19.79 17.92 -19.69
CA ASN A 678 20.37 18.42 -18.44
C ASN A 678 19.33 18.45 -17.31
N LEU A 679 19.78 18.75 -16.09
CA LEU A 679 18.89 18.87 -14.93
C LEU A 679 17.91 20.04 -15.05
N GLN A 680 18.28 21.13 -15.72
CA GLN A 680 17.40 22.28 -15.89
C GLN A 680 16.14 21.92 -16.69
N ASP A 681 16.28 21.13 -17.76
CA ASP A 681 15.14 20.67 -18.58
C ASP A 681 14.13 19.89 -17.73
N LEU A 682 14.62 19.06 -16.81
CA LEU A 682 13.79 18.30 -15.88
C LEU A 682 13.06 19.21 -14.86
N LEU A 683 13.77 20.17 -14.26
CA LEU A 683 13.20 21.10 -13.27
C LEU A 683 12.14 22.05 -13.86
N MET A 684 12.20 22.28 -15.18
CA MET A 684 11.28 23.15 -15.91
C MET A 684 9.92 22.53 -16.22
N VAL A 685 9.75 21.20 -16.03
CA VAL A 685 8.46 20.53 -16.16
C VAL A 685 7.58 20.85 -14.94
N LYS A 686 6.74 21.88 -15.09
CA LYS A 686 5.96 22.52 -13.99
C LYS A 686 5.10 21.54 -13.20
N GLU A 687 4.56 20.53 -13.88
CA GLU A 687 3.68 19.51 -13.31
C GLU A 687 4.45 18.50 -12.46
N LYS A 688 5.76 18.33 -12.71
CA LYS A 688 6.66 17.40 -12.01
C LYS A 688 7.47 18.09 -10.91
N ASN A 689 7.69 19.40 -10.98
CA ASN A 689 8.39 20.15 -9.94
C ASN A 689 7.40 20.66 -8.88
N LEU A 690 7.33 19.97 -7.74
CA LEU A 690 6.44 20.32 -6.61
C LEU A 690 6.65 21.76 -6.09
N LEU A 691 7.87 22.29 -6.25
CA LEU A 691 8.30 23.62 -5.80
C LEU A 691 8.58 24.57 -6.97
N PHE A 692 7.96 24.32 -8.13
CA PHE A 692 8.05 25.23 -9.27
C PHE A 692 7.46 26.59 -8.90
N ASN A 693 8.22 27.65 -9.16
CA ASN A 693 7.91 29.04 -8.85
C ASN A 693 7.42 29.24 -7.39
N HIS A 694 8.09 28.58 -6.44
CA HIS A 694 7.75 28.60 -5.02
C HIS A 694 7.83 30.00 -4.41
N PHE A 695 8.73 30.86 -4.90
CA PHE A 695 8.84 32.25 -4.45
C PHE A 695 8.02 33.23 -5.29
N ALA A 696 7.33 32.75 -6.32
CA ALA A 696 6.56 33.56 -7.25
C ALA A 696 7.39 34.65 -7.94
N GLN A 697 8.65 34.36 -8.30
CA GLN A 697 9.59 35.29 -8.96
C GLN A 697 10.13 34.77 -10.31
N ASP A 698 9.48 33.75 -10.89
CA ASP A 698 9.95 32.99 -12.05
C ASP A 698 11.37 32.44 -11.86
N GLU A 699 11.75 32.16 -10.61
CA GLU A 699 13.14 31.89 -10.22
C GLU A 699 13.73 30.65 -10.91
N ASP A 700 12.90 29.66 -11.23
CA ASP A 700 13.34 28.41 -11.87
C ASP A 700 13.78 28.62 -13.32
N ARG A 701 13.19 29.59 -14.03
CA ARG A 701 13.52 29.87 -15.44
C ARG A 701 14.90 30.47 -15.62
N LEU A 702 15.47 31.02 -14.54
CA LEU A 702 16.73 31.74 -14.55
C LEU A 702 17.93 30.81 -14.34
N LEU A 703 17.69 29.54 -14.02
CA LEU A 703 18.72 28.56 -13.69
C LEU A 703 19.25 27.83 -14.93
N LYS A 704 20.51 27.39 -14.87
CA LYS A 704 21.20 26.54 -15.86
C LYS A 704 22.04 25.50 -15.12
N LEU A 705 21.46 24.34 -14.84
CA LEU A 705 22.09 23.28 -14.03
C LEU A 705 22.43 22.06 -14.89
N GLN A 706 23.69 21.63 -14.83
CA GLN A 706 24.25 20.49 -15.60
C GLN A 706 25.18 19.65 -14.72
N PRO A 707 24.66 19.01 -13.65
CA PRO A 707 25.47 18.14 -12.81
C PRO A 707 25.83 16.82 -13.51
N ASP A 708 26.97 16.23 -13.13
CA ASP A 708 27.33 14.85 -13.41
C ASP A 708 26.76 13.88 -12.35
N CYS A 709 27.17 12.61 -12.38
CA CYS A 709 26.66 11.60 -11.45
C CYS A 709 26.93 11.95 -9.97
N ALA A 710 28.07 12.57 -9.67
CA ALA A 710 28.54 12.80 -8.32
C ALA A 710 27.87 14.00 -7.64
N ASP A 711 27.66 15.09 -8.38
CA ASP A 711 27.07 16.32 -7.86
C ASP A 711 25.56 16.44 -8.11
N LEU A 712 24.94 15.55 -8.91
CA LEU A 712 23.48 15.52 -9.10
C LEU A 712 22.71 15.40 -7.77
N PRO A 713 23.02 14.45 -6.86
CA PRO A 713 22.36 14.36 -5.56
C PRO A 713 22.48 15.64 -4.73
N TYR A 714 23.67 16.25 -4.72
CA TYR A 714 23.95 17.45 -3.94
C TYR A 714 23.25 18.67 -4.54
N THR A 715 23.20 18.78 -5.86
CA THR A 715 22.54 19.87 -6.58
C THR A 715 21.02 19.85 -6.35
N LEU A 716 20.39 18.67 -6.44
CA LEU A 716 18.97 18.50 -6.14
C LEU A 716 18.65 18.80 -4.67
N ARG A 717 19.50 18.33 -3.75
CA ARG A 717 19.36 18.61 -2.31
C ARG A 717 19.53 20.10 -2.00
N ALA A 718 20.50 20.76 -2.62
CA ALA A 718 20.73 22.20 -2.49
C ALA A 718 19.55 23.02 -3.05
N TYR A 719 19.04 22.66 -4.24
CA TYR A 719 17.86 23.30 -4.84
C TYR A 719 16.65 23.22 -3.91
N PHE A 720 16.38 22.04 -3.38
CA PHE A 720 15.28 21.85 -2.44
C PHE A 720 15.50 22.63 -1.13
N ALA A 721 16.72 22.60 -0.59
CA ALA A 721 17.06 23.32 0.63
C ALA A 721 16.91 24.84 0.46
N TRP A 722 17.37 25.40 -0.67
CA TRP A 722 17.19 26.81 -1.02
C TRP A 722 15.71 27.19 -1.10
N LYS A 723 14.89 26.37 -1.78
CA LYS A 723 13.45 26.60 -1.93
C LYS A 723 12.72 26.63 -0.59
N LEU A 724 13.06 25.74 0.34
CA LEU A 724 12.42 25.70 1.67
C LEU A 724 13.14 26.50 2.76
N ARG A 725 14.28 27.14 2.45
CA ARG A 725 15.16 27.81 3.41
C ARG A 725 15.66 26.86 4.50
N LEU A 726 16.13 25.67 4.12
CA LEU A 726 16.76 24.67 4.99
C LEU A 726 18.28 24.85 5.02
N PRO A 727 18.97 24.48 6.12
CA PRO A 727 20.43 24.51 6.18
C PRO A 727 21.01 23.49 5.20
N PHE A 728 22.06 23.86 4.49
CA PHE A 728 22.78 22.98 3.57
C PHE A 728 24.27 23.25 3.67
N ASN A 729 25.06 22.20 3.44
CA ASN A 729 26.50 22.31 3.33
C ASN A 729 27.03 21.26 2.35
N TYR A 730 28.24 21.48 1.87
CA TYR A 730 29.05 20.48 1.19
C TYR A 730 30.50 20.55 1.69
N MET A 731 31.28 19.51 1.42
CA MET A 731 32.67 19.42 1.81
C MET A 731 33.58 19.03 0.65
N SER A 732 34.80 19.53 0.70
CA SER A 732 35.90 19.07 -0.16
C SER A 732 36.47 17.79 0.43
N CYS A 733 36.62 16.74 -0.38
CA CYS A 733 37.15 15.46 0.08
C CYS A 733 38.33 14.99 -0.76
N THR A 734 39.23 14.24 -0.15
CA THR A 734 40.31 13.56 -0.88
C THR A 734 39.74 12.40 -1.71
N ARG A 735 40.43 12.02 -2.79
CA ARG A 735 39.98 10.93 -3.68
C ARG A 735 40.13 9.51 -3.10
N GLY A 736 40.88 9.36 -2.00
CA GLY A 736 41.32 8.06 -1.48
C GLY A 736 42.31 7.32 -2.39
N ASN A 737 42.88 6.21 -1.91
CA ASN A 737 43.75 5.30 -2.66
C ASN A 737 43.71 3.88 -2.06
N LYS A 738 44.51 2.95 -2.61
CA LYS A 738 44.59 1.54 -2.15
C LYS A 738 44.93 1.33 -0.66
N ARG A 739 45.37 2.35 0.07
CA ARG A 739 45.74 2.30 1.51
C ARG A 739 44.88 3.19 2.40
N LYS A 740 44.33 4.29 1.88
CA LYS A 740 43.57 5.30 2.64
C LYS A 740 42.22 5.56 1.99
N ALA A 741 41.16 5.54 2.79
CA ALA A 741 39.83 5.91 2.34
C ALA A 741 39.74 7.42 2.03
N PRO A 742 38.72 7.87 1.27
CA PRO A 742 38.38 9.28 1.12
C PRO A 742 38.16 9.94 2.49
N GLN A 743 38.72 11.14 2.67
CA GLN A 743 38.59 11.94 3.90
C GLN A 743 38.13 13.35 3.52
N CYS A 744 37.13 13.89 4.22
CA CYS A 744 36.59 15.22 3.97
C CYS A 744 37.24 16.26 4.89
N MET A 745 37.39 17.49 4.37
CA MET A 745 38.18 18.56 4.98
C MET A 745 37.31 19.79 5.21
N ASP A 746 37.42 20.80 4.34
CA ASP A 746 36.74 22.08 4.52
C ASP A 746 35.25 21.97 4.26
N ARG A 747 34.46 22.61 5.13
CA ARG A 747 33.00 22.67 5.05
C ARG A 747 32.58 24.06 4.59
N VAL A 748 31.74 24.09 3.55
CA VAL A 748 31.07 25.31 3.08
C VAL A 748 29.58 25.15 3.30
N ASP A 749 28.96 26.09 4.04
CA ASP A 749 27.52 26.12 4.30
C ASP A 749 26.79 27.07 3.33
N SER A 750 25.46 27.15 3.43
CA SER A 750 24.64 28.00 2.56
C SER A 750 24.80 29.52 2.83
N ARG A 751 25.46 29.92 3.92
CA ARG A 751 25.68 31.31 4.30
C ARG A 751 26.92 31.91 3.62
N VAL A 752 27.10 31.58 2.34
CA VAL A 752 28.07 32.27 1.49
C VAL A 752 27.53 33.67 1.19
N PRO A 753 28.32 34.74 1.26
CA PRO A 753 27.86 36.09 0.93
C PRO A 753 27.29 36.19 -0.48
N ARG A 754 26.19 36.94 -0.61
CA ARG A 754 25.47 37.14 -1.87
C ARG A 754 26.11 38.24 -2.72
N ASN A 755 26.19 38.04 -4.03
CA ASN A 755 26.72 39.04 -4.98
C ASN A 755 25.75 39.38 -6.13
N GLY A 756 24.73 38.56 -6.35
CA GLY A 756 23.78 38.66 -7.45
C GLY A 756 22.65 39.67 -7.21
N LYS A 757 21.98 40.06 -8.29
CA LYS A 757 20.85 41.01 -8.25
C LYS A 757 19.50 40.31 -8.13
N LYS A 758 19.36 39.09 -8.67
CA LYS A 758 18.14 38.29 -8.62
C LYS A 758 18.34 37.06 -7.73
N LEU A 759 17.24 36.57 -7.15
CA LEU A 759 17.23 35.42 -6.23
C LEU A 759 17.89 34.15 -6.83
N GLY A 760 17.74 33.93 -8.14
CA GLY A 760 18.29 32.75 -8.82
C GLY A 760 19.77 32.83 -9.21
N ASP A 761 20.33 34.04 -9.35
CA ASP A 761 21.71 34.22 -9.86
C ASP A 761 22.73 33.59 -8.90
N ASP A 762 22.58 33.89 -7.61
CA ASP A 762 23.47 33.41 -6.56
C ASP A 762 23.35 31.90 -6.33
N PHE A 763 22.12 31.37 -6.37
CA PHE A 763 21.91 29.92 -6.24
C PHE A 763 22.54 29.16 -7.41
N GLN A 764 22.39 29.65 -8.65
CA GLN A 764 23.03 29.02 -9.81
C GLN A 764 24.56 29.00 -9.66
N TRP A 765 25.15 30.12 -9.21
CA TRP A 765 26.59 30.17 -8.95
C TRP A 765 27.00 29.17 -7.85
N PHE A 766 26.25 29.12 -6.75
CA PHE A 766 26.48 28.17 -5.65
C PHE A 766 26.47 26.71 -6.13
N ALA A 767 25.47 26.33 -6.92
CA ALA A 767 25.37 24.98 -7.45
C ALA A 767 26.53 24.65 -8.42
N ARG A 768 26.82 25.54 -9.38
CA ARG A 768 27.77 25.27 -10.47
C ARG A 768 29.24 25.46 -10.10
N ARG A 769 29.56 26.37 -9.18
CA ARG A 769 30.95 26.71 -8.80
C ARG A 769 31.26 26.25 -7.38
N GLY A 770 30.30 26.35 -6.48
CA GLY A 770 30.42 25.81 -5.14
C GLY A 770 30.35 24.29 -5.15
N VAL A 771 29.15 23.73 -5.33
CA VAL A 771 28.91 22.28 -5.23
C VAL A 771 29.68 21.50 -6.30
N ALA A 772 29.40 21.74 -7.59
CA ALA A 772 30.00 21.00 -8.70
C ALA A 772 31.54 21.14 -8.78
N GLY A 773 32.09 22.23 -8.26
CA GLY A 773 33.54 22.48 -8.24
C GLY A 773 34.31 21.69 -7.18
N HIS A 774 33.63 21.20 -6.13
CA HIS A 774 34.27 20.60 -4.95
C HIS A 774 33.80 19.17 -4.68
N VAL A 775 32.52 18.87 -4.95
CA VAL A 775 31.97 17.53 -4.81
C VAL A 775 32.40 16.65 -5.97
N HIS A 776 32.76 15.42 -5.65
CA HIS A 776 33.11 14.42 -6.66
C HIS A 776 32.80 13.01 -6.15
N SER A 777 32.92 12.00 -7.00
CA SER A 777 32.48 10.64 -6.67
C SER A 777 33.15 9.98 -5.44
N ALA A 778 34.26 10.51 -4.92
CA ALA A 778 34.83 10.03 -3.65
C ALA A 778 34.13 10.61 -2.40
N SER A 779 33.43 11.75 -2.53
CA SER A 779 32.72 12.40 -1.42
C SER A 779 31.62 11.52 -0.85
N ALA A 780 30.95 10.73 -1.70
CA ALA A 780 29.93 9.76 -1.27
C ALA A 780 30.50 8.39 -0.84
N ARG A 781 31.82 8.18 -0.92
CA ARG A 781 32.49 6.87 -0.70
C ARG A 781 33.34 6.83 0.58
N THR A 782 33.14 7.80 1.47
CA THR A 782 33.73 7.84 2.81
C THR A 782 33.32 6.63 3.65
N LEU A 783 34.06 6.38 4.73
CA LEU A 783 33.84 5.20 5.58
C LEU A 783 32.51 5.28 6.34
N PRO A 784 31.85 4.12 6.61
CA PRO A 784 30.56 4.08 7.31
C PRO A 784 30.55 4.75 8.69
N GLN A 785 31.68 4.70 9.39
CA GLN A 785 31.85 5.21 10.75
C GLN A 785 32.31 6.69 10.79
N ASP A 786 32.57 7.31 9.65
CA ASP A 786 33.11 8.68 9.60
C ASP A 786 32.00 9.72 9.83
N ASP A 787 32.02 10.34 11.02
CA ASP A 787 31.08 11.39 11.41
C ASP A 787 31.36 12.75 10.76
N GLN A 788 32.54 12.95 10.19
CA GLN A 788 32.96 14.22 9.58
C GLN A 788 32.61 14.30 8.08
N THR A 789 31.48 13.71 7.70
CA THR A 789 31.06 13.55 6.30
C THR A 789 29.59 13.92 6.12
N GLU A 790 29.20 14.33 4.91
CA GLU A 790 27.82 14.74 4.61
C GLU A 790 26.87 13.57 4.38
N LEU A 791 27.39 12.36 4.18
CA LEU A 791 26.62 11.18 3.82
C LEU A 791 26.91 10.02 4.77
N TYR A 792 25.87 9.36 5.25
CA TYR A 792 25.98 8.24 6.19
C TYR A 792 25.14 7.04 5.75
N PRO A 793 25.55 5.81 6.08
CA PRO A 793 24.85 4.60 5.65
C PRO A 793 23.53 4.40 6.39
N ILE A 794 22.57 3.76 5.71
CA ILE A 794 21.22 3.50 6.22
C ILE A 794 20.85 2.02 6.13
N ALA A 795 19.77 1.65 6.83
CA ALA A 795 19.27 0.27 6.83
C ALA A 795 18.63 -0.09 5.48
N LEU A 796 18.63 -1.38 5.13
CA LEU A 796 17.98 -1.87 3.92
C LEU A 796 16.52 -2.22 4.20
N ASN A 797 15.64 -1.23 4.15
CA ASN A 797 14.20 -1.40 4.19
C ASN A 797 13.50 -0.33 3.34
N ARG A 798 12.25 -0.56 2.92
CA ARG A 798 11.51 0.35 2.04
C ARG A 798 11.42 1.79 2.57
N ALA A 799 11.21 1.96 3.87
CA ALA A 799 11.08 3.28 4.48
C ALA A 799 12.39 4.08 4.48
N ALA A 800 13.53 3.38 4.61
CA ALA A 800 14.86 3.97 4.58
C ALA A 800 15.32 4.25 3.15
N LEU A 801 15.10 3.30 2.24
CA LEU A 801 15.47 3.36 0.81
C LEU A 801 14.46 4.17 0.00
N ARG A 802 14.14 5.35 0.50
CA ARG A 802 13.19 6.28 -0.12
C ARG A 802 13.85 7.13 -1.23
N PRO A 803 13.06 7.77 -2.10
CA PRO A 803 13.60 8.72 -3.07
C PRO A 803 14.48 9.79 -2.42
N GLY A 804 15.55 10.21 -3.11
CA GLY A 804 16.55 11.13 -2.58
C GLY A 804 17.73 10.49 -1.84
N ILE A 805 17.70 9.18 -1.59
CA ILE A 805 18.84 8.43 -1.07
C ILE A 805 19.94 8.30 -2.12
N VAL A 806 21.20 8.43 -1.71
CA VAL A 806 22.37 8.28 -2.57
C VAL A 806 22.81 6.81 -2.57
N PHE A 807 23.07 6.24 -3.74
CA PHE A 807 23.80 4.99 -3.87
C PHE A 807 25.20 5.29 -4.41
N ALA A 808 26.23 4.95 -3.65
CA ALA A 808 27.61 5.10 -4.07
C ALA A 808 28.18 3.72 -4.41
N ASP A 809 28.50 3.48 -5.67
CA ASP A 809 29.18 2.25 -6.06
C ASP A 809 30.66 2.27 -5.58
N PRO A 810 31.37 1.13 -5.51
CA PRO A 810 32.74 1.11 -5.04
C PRO A 810 33.74 1.81 -5.99
N TYR A 811 33.35 2.10 -7.22
CA TYR A 811 34.22 2.51 -8.33
C TYR A 811 34.05 3.96 -8.78
N GLY A 812 33.10 4.70 -8.20
CA GLY A 812 32.87 6.11 -8.41
C GLY A 812 31.63 6.47 -9.24
N HIS A 813 30.75 5.53 -9.56
CA HIS A 813 29.41 5.85 -10.09
C HIS A 813 28.45 6.10 -8.93
N ILE A 814 27.76 7.23 -8.98
CA ILE A 814 26.81 7.66 -7.96
C ILE A 814 25.42 7.72 -8.59
N LEU A 815 24.43 7.17 -7.90
CA LEU A 815 23.03 7.25 -8.30
C LEU A 815 22.22 7.89 -7.19
N LEU A 816 21.13 8.56 -7.55
CA LEU A 816 20.09 9.02 -6.64
C LEU A 816 18.88 8.10 -6.76
N ILE A 817 18.34 7.60 -5.67
CA ILE A 817 17.07 6.86 -5.71
C ILE A 817 15.96 7.80 -6.17
N ALA A 818 15.30 7.42 -7.25
CA ALA A 818 14.23 8.17 -7.87
C ALA A 818 12.85 7.66 -7.43
N GLY A 819 12.68 6.36 -7.18
CA GLY A 819 11.35 5.82 -6.91
C GLY A 819 11.33 4.31 -6.76
N TRP A 820 10.18 3.80 -6.33
CA TRP A 820 9.86 2.38 -6.37
C TRP A 820 8.73 2.15 -7.37
N GLU A 821 8.93 1.18 -8.23
CA GLU A 821 7.87 0.61 -9.04
C GLU A 821 7.17 -0.47 -8.24
N LYS A 822 5.86 -0.34 -8.16
CA LYS A 822 5.02 -1.25 -7.39
C LYS A 822 5.06 -2.63 -8.04
N GLN A 823 5.02 -3.68 -7.23
CA GLN A 823 4.93 -5.03 -7.75
C GLN A 823 3.51 -5.24 -8.31
N PRO A 824 3.34 -5.49 -9.63
CA PRO A 824 2.03 -5.81 -10.21
C PRO A 824 1.60 -7.23 -9.79
N LEU A 825 0.36 -7.64 -10.11
CA LEU A 825 -0.12 -9.00 -9.78
C LEU A 825 0.79 -10.09 -10.38
N ASN A 826 1.15 -9.95 -11.66
CA ASN A 826 1.95 -10.92 -12.40
C ASN A 826 3.32 -10.34 -12.77
N GLY A 827 4.14 -10.01 -11.76
CA GLY A 827 5.48 -9.48 -11.98
C GLY A 827 6.24 -9.17 -10.71
N TYR A 828 7.28 -8.36 -10.85
CA TYR A 828 8.20 -8.01 -9.77
C TYR A 828 8.28 -6.48 -9.66
N GLY A 829 8.40 -5.96 -8.44
CA GLY A 829 8.64 -4.53 -8.24
C GLY A 829 10.11 -4.19 -8.48
N ILE A 830 10.41 -2.91 -8.71
CA ILE A 830 11.75 -2.47 -9.14
C ILE A 830 12.12 -1.18 -8.38
N LEU A 831 13.34 -1.11 -7.87
CA LEU A 831 13.92 0.16 -7.41
C LEU A 831 14.47 0.93 -8.61
N ILE A 832 14.14 2.22 -8.70
CA ILE A 832 14.61 3.09 -9.77
C ILE A 832 15.59 4.10 -9.19
N GLY A 833 16.77 4.21 -9.81
CA GLY A 833 17.72 5.28 -9.59
C GLY A 833 17.78 6.25 -10.76
N ALA A 834 18.44 7.38 -10.56
CA ALA A 834 18.76 8.36 -11.57
C ALA A 834 20.23 8.75 -11.46
N ASP A 835 20.87 9.04 -12.59
CA ASP A 835 22.26 9.48 -12.67
C ASP A 835 22.45 10.58 -13.71
N GLY A 836 23.45 11.43 -13.49
CA GLY A 836 23.94 12.41 -14.46
C GLY A 836 25.16 11.87 -15.21
N GLN A 837 25.24 12.12 -16.50
CA GLN A 837 26.42 11.82 -17.31
C GLN A 837 27.39 13.02 -17.31
N PRO A 838 28.68 12.82 -17.65
CA PRO A 838 29.64 13.93 -17.73
C PRO A 838 29.28 15.02 -18.76
N ASP A 839 28.44 14.71 -19.75
CA ASP A 839 27.90 15.68 -20.71
C ASP A 839 26.67 16.46 -20.18
N GLY A 840 26.24 16.18 -18.94
CA GLY A 840 25.10 16.77 -18.27
C GLY A 840 23.79 15.99 -18.43
N THR A 841 23.75 14.97 -19.29
CA THR A 841 22.52 14.20 -19.56
C THR A 841 22.04 13.48 -18.30
N ILE A 842 20.77 13.62 -17.95
CA ILE A 842 20.15 12.93 -16.82
C ILE A 842 19.37 11.72 -17.33
N GLY A 843 19.59 10.55 -16.72
CA GLY A 843 18.90 9.31 -17.08
C GLY A 843 18.40 8.52 -15.88
N ARG A 844 17.47 7.58 -16.12
CA ARG A 844 16.98 6.62 -15.12
C ARG A 844 17.64 5.26 -15.28
N ARG A 845 17.76 4.52 -14.16
CA ARG A 845 18.39 3.19 -14.08
C ARG A 845 17.55 2.27 -13.21
N ARG A 846 17.25 1.07 -13.72
CA ARG A 846 16.59 0.01 -12.94
C ARG A 846 17.62 -0.62 -11.99
N PHE A 847 17.18 -1.03 -10.81
CA PHE A 847 18.03 -1.75 -9.87
C PHE A 847 18.26 -3.19 -10.31
N TRP A 848 19.53 -3.56 -10.42
CA TRP A 848 20.05 -4.90 -10.62
C TRP A 848 21.58 -4.86 -10.50
N GLU A 849 22.23 -6.02 -10.40
CA GLU A 849 23.68 -6.09 -10.15
C GLU A 849 24.54 -5.38 -11.22
N GLY A 850 24.09 -5.34 -12.47
CA GLY A 850 24.81 -4.70 -13.56
C GLY A 850 24.83 -3.16 -13.48
N SER A 851 23.90 -2.53 -12.74
CA SER A 851 23.83 -1.06 -12.60
C SER A 851 24.08 -0.55 -11.17
N PHE A 852 23.88 -1.39 -10.15
CA PHE A 852 24.06 -1.03 -8.74
C PHE A 852 25.15 -1.92 -8.11
N LEU A 853 26.41 -1.62 -8.43
CA LEU A 853 27.54 -2.41 -7.94
C LEU A 853 27.78 -2.16 -6.44
N PHE A 854 27.87 -3.24 -5.67
CA PHE A 854 28.13 -3.20 -4.23
C PHE A 854 29.29 -4.12 -3.83
N ASP A 855 30.12 -3.65 -2.89
CA ASP A 855 31.15 -4.43 -2.18
C ASP A 855 30.98 -4.16 -0.67
N PRO A 856 30.72 -5.18 0.16
CA PRO A 856 30.55 -4.99 1.60
C PRO A 856 31.87 -4.62 2.31
N ASN A 857 33.03 -4.75 1.65
CA ASN A 857 34.31 -4.43 2.24
C ASN A 857 34.53 -2.92 2.38
N THR A 858 34.64 -2.47 3.63
CA THR A 858 34.78 -1.06 3.99
C THR A 858 36.22 -0.61 4.27
N LYS A 859 37.25 -1.42 3.96
CA LYS A 859 38.66 -1.09 4.30
C LYS A 859 39.16 0.22 3.68
N VAL A 860 38.74 0.53 2.45
CA VAL A 860 39.24 1.70 1.70
C VAL A 860 38.14 2.51 1.01
N VAL A 861 36.89 2.03 1.01
CA VAL A 861 35.73 2.67 0.38
C VAL A 861 34.48 2.25 1.16
N GLY A 862 33.58 3.17 1.48
CA GLY A 862 32.23 2.84 1.97
C GLY A 862 31.21 2.95 0.85
N ALA A 863 30.93 1.86 0.14
CA ALA A 863 29.92 1.78 -0.93
C ALA A 863 28.50 1.54 -0.37
N GLY A 864 27.46 1.68 -1.20
CA GLY A 864 26.08 1.35 -0.83
C GLY A 864 25.17 2.58 -0.65
N PHE A 865 24.03 2.36 0.00
CA PHE A 865 22.99 3.37 0.22
C PHE A 865 23.33 4.30 1.37
N LYS A 866 23.18 5.60 1.14
CA LYS A 866 23.53 6.66 2.07
C LYS A 866 22.51 7.80 2.05
N ALA A 867 22.20 8.32 3.23
CA ALA A 867 21.39 9.52 3.41
C ALA A 867 22.27 10.74 3.68
N PHE A 868 21.77 11.93 3.34
CA PHE A 868 22.37 13.20 3.76
C PHE A 868 22.25 13.38 5.26
N ARG A 869 23.37 13.69 5.91
CA ARG A 869 23.46 13.97 7.34
C ARG A 869 22.73 15.29 7.65
N PRO A 870 21.63 15.27 8.43
CA PRO A 870 20.90 16.48 8.77
C PRO A 870 21.78 17.46 9.55
N LEU A 871 21.66 18.75 9.23
CA LEU A 871 22.28 19.83 9.97
C LEU A 871 21.32 20.35 11.05
N VAL A 872 21.82 20.52 12.26
CA VAL A 872 21.09 21.04 13.42
C VAL A 872 21.77 22.28 13.99
N LYS A 873 20.98 23.20 14.57
CA LYS A 873 21.52 24.42 15.18
C LYS A 873 22.45 24.06 16.34
N VAL A 874 23.60 24.72 16.42
CA VAL A 874 24.48 24.65 17.58
C VAL A 874 23.79 25.38 18.73
N LYS A 875 23.55 24.67 19.84
CA LYS A 875 23.03 25.30 21.06
C LYS A 875 24.16 26.15 21.66
N GLN A 876 24.04 27.47 21.58
CA GLN A 876 24.96 28.37 22.28
C GLN A 876 24.82 28.13 23.79
N SER A 877 25.89 27.62 24.41
CA SER A 877 25.98 27.60 25.86
C SER A 877 26.05 29.06 26.34
N LYS A 878 25.23 29.45 27.32
CA LYS A 878 25.36 30.74 28.01
C LYS A 878 26.62 30.72 28.88
N THR A 879 27.80 30.72 28.28
CA THR A 879 29.06 30.88 29.01
C THR A 879 29.33 32.36 29.21
N LYS A 880 29.42 32.76 30.49
CA LYS A 880 29.79 34.11 30.93
C LYS A 880 31.06 34.57 30.20
N LYS A 881 31.01 35.76 29.59
CA LYS A 881 32.18 36.44 29.00
C LYS A 881 33.27 36.61 30.07
N SER A 882 34.28 35.74 30.05
CA SER A 882 35.58 36.03 30.64
C SER A 882 36.37 36.84 29.61
N LYS A 883 36.69 38.09 29.94
CA LYS A 883 37.61 38.93 29.17
C LYS A 883 39.03 38.39 29.40
N SER A 884 39.63 37.78 28.38
CA SER A 884 41.09 37.73 28.28
C SER A 884 41.53 38.44 27.01
N LYS A 885 42.36 39.47 27.21
CA LYS A 885 43.09 40.20 26.18
C LYS A 885 44.11 39.24 25.54
N GLN A 886 44.15 39.17 24.20
CA GLN A 886 45.36 38.78 23.50
C GLN A 886 45.48 39.49 22.14
N THR A 887 46.32 40.52 22.18
CA THR A 887 47.37 40.92 21.23
C THR A 887 47.12 40.71 19.73
N GLN A 888 46.92 41.84 19.04
CA GLN A 888 47.02 41.98 17.59
C GLN A 888 48.48 41.82 17.13
N LEU A 889 48.75 40.88 16.22
CA LEU A 889 49.81 41.03 15.23
C LEU A 889 49.20 40.89 13.84
N GLN A 890 49.38 41.93 13.03
CA GLN A 890 48.88 42.09 11.69
C GLN A 890 49.67 41.22 10.70
N ASN A 891 48.96 40.38 9.93
CA ASN A 891 49.38 39.97 8.60
C ASN A 891 48.16 40.02 7.66
N LYS A 892 48.12 41.06 6.83
CA LYS A 892 47.15 41.27 5.75
C LYS A 892 47.55 40.43 4.54
N LYS A 893 46.86 39.30 4.29
CA LYS A 893 46.51 38.81 2.92
C LYS A 893 45.66 37.53 2.79
N ASP A 894 45.13 36.93 3.86
CA ASP A 894 44.23 35.75 3.77
C ASP A 894 42.84 35.99 4.40
N GLN A 895 42.28 37.21 4.31
CA GLN A 895 40.92 37.50 4.78
C GLN A 895 39.86 37.12 3.74
N LEU A 896 39.64 35.81 3.59
CA LEU A 896 38.38 35.31 3.04
C LEU A 896 38.05 33.92 3.58
N LEU A 897 38.15 33.72 4.89
CA LEU A 897 37.63 32.59 5.68
C LEU A 897 37.96 32.82 7.17
N SER A 898 37.32 33.80 7.83
CA SER A 898 37.40 33.92 9.29
C SER A 898 36.09 33.51 9.95
N THR A 899 36.11 32.30 10.51
CA THR A 899 35.77 32.03 11.92
C THR A 899 34.67 32.89 12.55
N GLU A 900 33.43 32.67 12.15
CA GLU A 900 32.33 32.64 13.12
C GLU A 900 32.04 31.17 13.43
N ASP A 901 31.79 30.82 14.70
CA ASP A 901 31.40 29.46 15.08
C ASP A 901 30.26 28.97 14.18
N PRO A 902 30.34 27.75 13.61
CA PRO A 902 29.32 27.28 12.70
C PRO A 902 27.98 27.23 13.42
N GLN A 903 27.01 28.04 12.95
CA GLN A 903 25.66 28.09 13.52
C GLN A 903 24.95 26.73 13.41
N TRP A 904 25.38 25.89 12.46
CA TRP A 904 24.83 24.59 12.16
C TRP A 904 25.91 23.52 12.16
N ARG A 905 25.62 22.37 12.76
CA ARG A 905 26.50 21.20 12.74
C ARG A 905 25.76 19.96 12.25
N PRO A 906 26.44 19.00 11.63
CA PRO A 906 25.84 17.71 11.34
C PRO A 906 25.57 16.91 12.62
N LEU A 907 24.55 16.04 12.58
CA LEU A 907 24.32 15.01 13.60
C LEU A 907 25.36 13.90 13.47
N ASN A 908 25.96 13.41 14.55
CA ASN A 908 26.85 12.24 14.50
C ASN A 908 26.06 10.90 14.44
N ASN A 909 26.74 9.77 14.22
CA ASN A 909 26.11 8.46 14.06
C ASN A 909 25.30 8.02 15.29
N GLU A 910 25.77 8.35 16.50
CA GLU A 910 25.07 8.06 17.74
C GLU A 910 23.76 8.85 17.83
N GLU A 911 23.79 10.15 17.53
CA GLU A 911 22.62 11.02 17.50
C GLU A 911 21.60 10.59 16.44
N LEU A 912 22.07 10.17 15.26
CA LEU A 912 21.21 9.62 14.20
C LEU A 912 20.49 8.35 14.64
N THR A 913 21.13 7.53 15.48
CA THR A 913 20.57 6.28 16.00
C THR A 913 19.59 6.55 17.14
N GLN A 914 19.98 7.40 18.10
CA GLN A 914 19.23 7.64 19.33
C GLN A 914 18.07 8.63 19.18
N LYS A 915 18.10 9.53 18.17
CA LYS A 915 17.16 10.66 18.09
C LYS A 915 16.44 10.72 16.73
N LYS A 916 15.16 10.35 16.73
CA LYS A 916 14.09 10.99 15.93
C LYS A 916 14.14 10.93 14.39
N MET A 917 15.16 10.34 13.76
CA MET A 917 15.22 10.24 12.28
C MET A 917 14.36 9.10 11.69
N GLY A 918 13.74 8.28 12.55
CA GLY A 918 12.86 7.20 12.13
C GLY A 918 13.59 6.20 11.24
N ALA A 919 13.08 5.96 10.03
CA ALA A 919 13.69 5.04 9.08
C ALA A 919 15.08 5.48 8.54
N LEU A 920 15.48 6.74 8.72
CA LEU A 920 16.83 7.22 8.37
C LEU A 920 17.82 7.19 9.54
N ALA A 921 17.61 6.36 10.54
CA ALA A 921 18.65 6.10 11.53
C ALA A 921 19.93 5.57 10.85
N TRP A 922 21.09 5.89 11.42
CA TRP A 922 22.36 5.33 10.95
C TRP A 922 22.33 3.80 11.06
N SER A 923 22.85 3.12 10.03
CA SER A 923 22.99 1.67 10.06
C SER A 923 24.11 1.20 9.16
N ASP A 924 24.94 0.31 9.69
CA ASP A 924 25.95 -0.44 8.96
C ASP A 924 25.43 -1.78 8.40
N GLN A 925 24.12 -2.04 8.50
CA GLN A 925 23.51 -3.32 8.13
C GLN A 925 23.90 -3.82 6.74
N GLN A 926 24.02 -2.93 5.75
CA GLN A 926 24.38 -3.29 4.38
C GLN A 926 25.78 -3.90 4.24
N TYR A 927 26.68 -3.65 5.20
CA TYR A 927 28.05 -4.19 5.20
C TYR A 927 28.18 -5.50 5.96
N ARG A 928 27.11 -5.98 6.59
CA ARG A 928 27.08 -7.24 7.33
C ARG A 928 26.64 -8.35 6.39
N GLY A 929 27.53 -9.31 6.14
CA GLY A 929 27.30 -10.43 5.24
C GLY A 929 28.03 -10.31 3.90
N SER A 930 27.64 -11.15 2.96
CA SER A 930 28.23 -11.23 1.63
C SER A 930 27.59 -10.24 0.64
N ARG A 931 28.25 -10.05 -0.51
CA ARG A 931 27.68 -9.32 -1.65
C ARG A 931 26.34 -9.92 -2.11
N LEU A 932 26.19 -11.23 -1.98
CA LEU A 932 24.99 -11.98 -2.39
C LEU A 932 23.81 -11.69 -1.45
N ASP A 933 24.06 -11.65 -0.14
CA ASP A 933 23.04 -11.35 0.88
C ASP A 933 22.44 -9.96 0.67
N PHE A 934 23.26 -8.99 0.24
CA PHE A 934 22.81 -7.65 -0.13
C PHE A 934 21.79 -7.68 -1.28
N TYR A 935 22.09 -8.38 -2.38
CA TYR A 935 21.19 -8.43 -3.54
C TYR A 935 19.93 -9.26 -3.26
N ASP A 936 20.03 -10.35 -2.51
CA ASP A 936 18.86 -11.13 -2.09
C ASP A 936 17.91 -10.27 -1.27
N ARG A 937 18.44 -9.49 -0.30
CA ARG A 937 17.65 -8.54 0.49
C ARG A 937 17.00 -7.47 -0.38
N MET A 938 17.76 -6.85 -1.28
CA MET A 938 17.25 -5.79 -2.17
C MET A 938 16.17 -6.30 -3.11
N ASN A 939 16.31 -7.52 -3.61
CA ASN A 939 15.30 -8.14 -4.45
C ASN A 939 14.01 -8.41 -3.67
N SER A 940 14.07 -8.90 -2.43
CA SER A 940 12.88 -9.08 -1.57
C SER A 940 12.22 -7.74 -1.19
N LEU A 941 13.00 -6.66 -1.07
CA LEU A 941 12.43 -5.32 -0.89
C LEU A 941 11.75 -4.80 -2.16
N SER A 942 12.30 -5.13 -3.33
CA SER A 942 11.73 -4.75 -4.61
C SER A 942 10.43 -5.51 -4.87
N SER A 943 10.39 -6.80 -4.53
CA SER A 943 9.21 -7.65 -4.65
C SER A 943 8.82 -8.24 -3.30
N PRO A 944 8.02 -7.50 -2.52
CA PRO A 944 7.59 -7.90 -1.18
C PRO A 944 6.63 -9.10 -1.17
N ARG A 945 5.98 -9.41 -2.30
CA ARG A 945 5.26 -10.68 -2.50
C ARG A 945 6.15 -11.66 -3.26
N PRO A 946 5.98 -12.97 -3.06
CA PRO A 946 6.68 -13.97 -3.86
C PRO A 946 6.51 -13.74 -5.36
N VAL A 947 7.56 -14.05 -6.14
CA VAL A 947 7.59 -13.84 -7.60
C VAL A 947 7.70 -15.18 -8.29
N GLU A 948 6.85 -15.44 -9.28
CA GLU A 948 6.98 -16.62 -10.13
C GLU A 948 8.34 -16.63 -10.85
N VAL A 949 9.09 -17.72 -10.71
CA VAL A 949 10.48 -17.79 -11.16
C VAL A 949 10.63 -17.59 -12.68
N SER A 950 9.68 -18.11 -13.48
CA SER A 950 9.68 -17.95 -14.94
C SER A 950 9.41 -16.49 -15.37
N ALA A 951 8.63 -15.73 -14.58
CA ALA A 951 8.42 -14.30 -14.84
C ALA A 951 9.71 -13.50 -14.58
N GLN A 952 10.44 -13.83 -13.49
CA GLN A 952 11.74 -13.22 -13.22
C GLN A 952 12.77 -13.58 -14.30
N LEU A 953 12.81 -14.83 -14.76
CA LEU A 953 13.68 -15.27 -15.85
C LEU A 953 13.47 -14.40 -17.10
N THR A 954 12.21 -14.26 -17.54
CA THR A 954 11.85 -13.47 -18.72
C THR A 954 12.37 -12.04 -18.61
N ALA A 955 12.20 -11.40 -17.46
CA ALA A 955 12.64 -10.04 -17.24
C ALA A 955 14.18 -9.89 -17.25
N LEU A 956 14.89 -10.85 -16.65
CA LEU A 956 16.36 -10.87 -16.66
C LEU A 956 16.90 -11.05 -18.09
N ILE A 957 16.24 -11.88 -18.90
CA ILE A 957 16.59 -12.09 -20.31
C ILE A 957 16.41 -10.80 -21.12
N GLU A 958 15.29 -10.08 -20.96
CA GLU A 958 15.09 -8.80 -21.63
C GLU A 958 16.12 -7.74 -21.20
N ALA A 959 16.43 -7.65 -19.90
CA ALA A 959 17.45 -6.72 -19.39
C ALA A 959 18.87 -7.04 -19.91
N LEU A 960 19.22 -8.33 -20.01
CA LEU A 960 20.47 -8.77 -20.61
C LEU A 960 20.51 -8.44 -22.11
N HIS A 961 19.41 -8.68 -22.82
CA HIS A 961 19.28 -8.40 -24.24
C HIS A 961 19.46 -6.90 -24.54
N GLU A 962 18.80 -6.05 -23.76
CA GLU A 962 18.94 -4.59 -23.85
C GLU A 962 20.40 -4.18 -23.60
N SER A 963 21.06 -4.74 -22.59
CA SER A 963 22.46 -4.48 -22.25
C SER A 963 23.41 -4.88 -23.38
N ALA A 964 23.17 -6.03 -24.02
CA ALA A 964 23.93 -6.52 -25.16
C ALA A 964 23.74 -5.62 -26.39
N ARG A 965 22.50 -5.22 -26.71
CA ARG A 965 22.20 -4.28 -27.82
C ARG A 965 22.90 -2.95 -27.65
N ARG A 966 22.85 -2.42 -26.45
CA ARG A 966 23.52 -1.17 -26.06
C ARG A 966 25.04 -1.21 -26.27
N ARG A 967 25.66 -2.39 -26.16
CA ARG A 967 27.09 -2.58 -26.43
C ARG A 967 27.44 -2.50 -27.91
N ILE A 968 26.54 -2.88 -28.82
CA ILE A 968 26.73 -2.78 -30.28
C ILE A 968 27.15 -1.35 -30.64
N LEU A 969 26.37 -0.36 -30.21
CA LEU A 969 26.68 1.05 -30.47
C LEU A 969 28.07 1.47 -29.96
N SER A 970 28.48 1.01 -28.78
CA SER A 970 29.82 1.32 -28.27
C SER A 970 30.93 0.67 -29.09
N VAL A 971 30.71 -0.56 -29.57
CA VAL A 971 31.69 -1.26 -30.40
C VAL A 971 31.79 -0.54 -31.75
N ASP A 972 30.66 -0.23 -32.38
CA ASP A 972 30.56 0.48 -33.65
C ASP A 972 31.20 1.88 -33.61
N ASN A 973 30.99 2.63 -32.53
CA ASN A 973 31.65 3.93 -32.33
C ASN A 973 33.19 3.78 -32.33
N GLY A 974 33.71 2.74 -31.70
CA GLY A 974 35.14 2.43 -31.73
C GLY A 974 35.64 2.02 -33.12
N GLU A 975 34.86 1.21 -33.86
CA GLU A 975 35.20 0.85 -35.24
C GLU A 975 35.20 2.06 -36.18
N ASN A 976 34.23 2.96 -36.04
CA ASN A 976 34.16 4.21 -36.81
C ASN A 976 35.35 5.12 -36.50
N TRP A 977 35.78 5.20 -35.23
CA TRP A 977 36.98 5.93 -34.87
C TRP A 977 38.23 5.34 -35.54
N ILE A 978 38.39 4.01 -35.53
CA ILE A 978 39.52 3.34 -36.20
C ILE A 978 39.50 3.56 -37.72
N LYS A 979 38.32 3.47 -38.35
CA LYS A 979 38.13 3.72 -39.80
C LYS A 979 38.52 5.15 -40.20
N THR A 980 38.22 6.13 -39.36
CA THR A 980 38.54 7.55 -39.60
C THR A 980 40.00 7.90 -39.25
N HIS A 981 40.65 7.14 -38.35
CA HIS A 981 42.00 7.40 -37.85
C HIS A 981 43.04 6.33 -38.26
N LYS A 982 42.98 5.86 -39.51
CA LYS A 982 43.67 4.67 -40.09
C LYS A 982 45.16 4.47 -39.76
N LYS A 983 45.90 5.49 -39.28
CA LYS A 983 47.33 5.43 -38.91
C LYS A 983 47.62 5.50 -37.40
N ARG A 984 46.62 5.68 -36.53
CA ARG A 984 46.81 5.83 -35.08
C ARG A 984 46.30 4.62 -34.32
N ARG A 985 47.20 3.95 -33.59
CA ARG A 985 46.84 2.92 -32.61
C ARG A 985 46.43 3.58 -31.30
N MET A 986 45.34 3.11 -30.71
CA MET A 986 44.87 3.63 -29.43
C MET A 986 45.76 3.13 -28.30
N LYS A 987 46.33 4.05 -27.52
CA LYS A 987 47.24 3.70 -26.43
C LYS A 987 46.44 3.15 -25.25
N MET A 988 46.66 1.88 -24.90
CA MET A 988 46.08 1.29 -23.69
C MET A 988 46.77 1.85 -22.41
N PRO A 989 45.99 2.40 -21.46
CA PRO A 989 46.46 2.79 -20.13
C PRO A 989 47.09 1.63 -19.33
N SER A 990 47.65 1.92 -18.17
CA SER A 990 48.23 0.90 -17.28
C SER A 990 47.51 0.88 -15.93
N GLY A 991 47.36 -0.31 -15.38
CA GLY A 991 46.80 -0.56 -14.07
C GLY A 991 45.31 -0.23 -14.03
N TYR A 992 44.87 0.29 -12.89
CA TYR A 992 43.50 0.77 -12.69
C TYR A 992 43.06 1.84 -13.70
N ALA A 993 44.00 2.58 -14.30
CA ALA A 993 43.67 3.67 -15.21
C ALA A 993 42.83 3.22 -16.41
N ILE A 994 42.83 1.93 -16.78
CA ILE A 994 41.97 1.42 -17.85
C ILE A 994 40.47 1.66 -17.61
N PHE A 995 40.05 1.97 -16.38
CA PHE A 995 38.66 2.24 -15.97
C PHE A 995 38.37 3.73 -15.65
N GLN A 996 39.36 4.63 -15.77
CA GLN A 996 39.25 5.99 -15.24
C GLN A 996 40.07 7.00 -16.06
N THR A 997 40.21 6.79 -17.37
CA THR A 997 40.98 7.71 -18.22
C THR A 997 40.08 8.74 -18.89
N ALA A 998 40.69 9.69 -19.59
CA ALA A 998 39.99 10.59 -20.49
C ALA A 998 40.58 10.45 -21.90
N GLY A 999 39.80 10.82 -22.91
CA GLY A 999 40.17 10.74 -24.32
C GLY A 999 39.86 9.37 -24.94
N PRO A 1000 40.41 9.07 -26.13
CA PRO A 1000 39.88 8.02 -27.01
C PRO A 1000 39.77 6.63 -26.38
N TRP A 1001 40.63 6.27 -25.43
CA TRP A 1001 40.49 4.99 -24.73
C TRP A 1001 39.20 4.92 -23.91
N GLU A 1002 38.86 5.95 -23.14
CA GLU A 1002 37.63 5.97 -22.34
C GLU A 1002 36.39 5.98 -23.23
N ASP A 1003 36.45 6.72 -24.34
CA ASP A 1003 35.30 6.92 -25.23
C ASP A 1003 34.95 5.66 -26.04
N PHE A 1004 35.96 4.85 -26.41
CA PHE A 1004 35.81 3.75 -27.37
C PHE A 1004 36.18 2.37 -26.82
N ALA A 1005 37.03 2.29 -25.79
CA ALA A 1005 37.23 1.05 -25.04
C ALA A 1005 36.07 0.89 -24.06
N THR A 1006 35.59 -0.33 -23.90
CA THR A 1006 34.40 -0.60 -23.09
C THR A 1006 34.67 -1.37 -21.80
N PRO A 1007 35.85 -1.30 -21.13
CA PRO A 1007 36.15 -2.20 -20.00
C PRO A 1007 35.14 -2.10 -18.85
N SER A 1008 34.70 -0.88 -18.50
CA SER A 1008 33.67 -0.67 -17.49
C SER A 1008 32.31 -1.27 -17.89
N ARG A 1009 31.93 -1.15 -19.17
CA ARG A 1009 30.66 -1.63 -19.73
C ARG A 1009 30.66 -3.15 -19.92
N ASP A 1010 31.78 -3.69 -20.39
CA ASP A 1010 32.02 -5.13 -20.58
C ASP A 1010 32.02 -5.85 -19.23
N MET A 1011 32.62 -5.26 -18.18
CA MET A 1011 32.51 -5.78 -16.82
C MET A 1011 31.04 -5.87 -16.37
N ARG A 1012 30.22 -4.84 -16.65
CA ARG A 1012 28.78 -4.85 -16.31
C ARG A 1012 28.01 -5.90 -17.12
N LEU A 1013 28.36 -6.11 -18.40
CA LEU A 1013 27.76 -7.16 -19.22
C LEU A 1013 28.14 -8.56 -18.71
N LEU A 1014 29.37 -8.77 -18.26
CA LEU A 1014 29.79 -10.03 -17.62
C LEU A 1014 29.00 -10.28 -16.33
N ILE A 1015 28.80 -9.27 -15.49
CA ILE A 1015 27.96 -9.36 -14.28
C ILE A 1015 26.51 -9.68 -14.67
N ALA A 1016 26.00 -9.06 -15.74
CA ALA A 1016 24.65 -9.31 -16.24
C ALA A 1016 24.42 -10.77 -16.63
N LEU A 1017 25.40 -11.35 -17.34
CA LEU A 1017 25.40 -12.76 -17.71
C LEU A 1017 25.40 -13.65 -16.46
N ASP A 1018 26.28 -13.38 -15.49
CA ASP A 1018 26.33 -14.14 -14.24
C ASP A 1018 24.97 -14.07 -13.50
N THR A 1019 24.34 -12.90 -13.40
CA THR A 1019 23.03 -12.73 -12.75
C THR A 1019 21.95 -13.61 -13.40
N VAL A 1020 21.93 -13.70 -14.73
CA VAL A 1020 20.99 -14.54 -15.48
C VAL A 1020 21.30 -16.02 -15.25
N LEU A 1021 22.57 -16.42 -15.38
CA LEU A 1021 23.01 -17.82 -15.24
C LEU A 1021 22.91 -18.35 -13.80
N ASP A 1022 23.00 -17.48 -12.80
CA ASP A 1022 22.89 -17.83 -11.39
C ASP A 1022 21.44 -17.86 -10.88
N LEU A 1023 20.43 -17.54 -11.70
CA LEU A 1023 19.02 -17.61 -11.31
C LEU A 1023 18.64 -18.99 -10.70
N PRO A 1024 19.03 -20.14 -11.27
CA PRO A 1024 18.76 -21.44 -10.64
C PRO A 1024 19.39 -21.60 -9.26
N LYS A 1025 20.58 -21.03 -9.03
CA LYS A 1025 21.22 -21.04 -7.69
C LYS A 1025 20.48 -20.12 -6.72
N ALA A 1026 20.02 -18.96 -7.19
CA ALA A 1026 19.21 -18.04 -6.39
C ALA A 1026 17.87 -18.67 -5.99
N PHE A 1027 17.24 -19.40 -6.92
CA PHE A 1027 16.03 -20.19 -6.69
C PHE A 1027 16.23 -21.24 -5.60
N THR A 1028 17.28 -22.07 -5.72
CA THR A 1028 17.59 -23.11 -4.72
C THR A 1028 17.93 -22.52 -3.35
N ARG A 1029 18.62 -21.38 -3.29
CA ARG A 1029 19.03 -20.74 -2.04
C ARG A 1029 17.84 -20.13 -1.29
N ASN A 1030 16.90 -19.51 -2.00
CA ASN A 1030 15.77 -18.77 -1.42
C ASN A 1030 14.42 -19.15 -2.07
N PRO A 1031 13.98 -20.42 -1.98
CA PRO A 1031 12.79 -20.89 -2.70
C PRO A 1031 11.50 -20.19 -2.27
N GLN A 1032 11.40 -19.76 -1.00
CA GLN A 1032 10.22 -19.04 -0.52
C GLN A 1032 10.02 -17.67 -1.19
N ARG A 1033 11.08 -17.01 -1.68
CA ARG A 1033 10.96 -15.79 -2.50
C ARG A 1033 10.19 -16.05 -3.79
N PHE A 1034 10.19 -17.30 -4.25
CA PHE A 1034 9.49 -17.74 -5.45
C PHE A 1034 8.16 -18.43 -5.13
N GLY A 1035 7.71 -18.40 -3.87
CA GLY A 1035 6.47 -19.06 -3.44
C GLY A 1035 6.57 -20.59 -3.47
N VAL A 1036 7.79 -21.11 -3.39
CA VAL A 1036 8.10 -22.55 -3.49
C VAL A 1036 8.60 -23.06 -2.15
N GLN A 1037 8.10 -24.22 -1.72
CA GLN A 1037 8.61 -24.88 -0.53
C GLN A 1037 9.94 -25.58 -0.81
N ALA A 1038 10.79 -25.70 0.22
CA ALA A 1038 12.10 -26.33 0.07
C ALA A 1038 12.02 -27.76 -0.51
N SER A 1039 10.95 -28.50 -0.18
CA SER A 1039 10.69 -29.86 -0.69
C SER A 1039 10.33 -29.93 -2.18
N GLU A 1040 9.88 -28.83 -2.79
CA GLU A 1040 9.48 -28.77 -4.19
C GLU A 1040 10.64 -28.39 -5.13
N VAL A 1041 11.74 -27.86 -4.58
CA VAL A 1041 12.88 -27.34 -5.36
C VAL A 1041 13.46 -28.38 -6.32
N SER A 1042 13.63 -29.63 -5.86
CA SER A 1042 14.19 -30.71 -6.67
C SER A 1042 13.34 -31.07 -7.89
N LYS A 1043 12.02 -30.81 -7.84
CA LYS A 1043 11.08 -31.06 -8.94
C LYS A 1043 11.08 -29.92 -9.96
N ILE A 1044 11.25 -28.67 -9.51
CA ILE A 1044 11.15 -27.48 -10.36
C ILE A 1044 12.49 -27.11 -11.01
N LEU A 1045 13.60 -27.34 -10.31
CA LEU A 1045 14.93 -26.90 -10.73
C LEU A 1045 15.34 -27.40 -12.14
N PRO A 1046 15.14 -28.69 -12.52
CA PRO A 1046 15.48 -29.15 -13.86
C PRO A 1046 14.72 -28.41 -14.97
N LYS A 1047 13.42 -28.18 -14.75
CA LYS A 1047 12.57 -27.43 -15.68
C LYS A 1047 13.05 -26.00 -15.85
N LEU A 1048 13.40 -25.33 -14.75
CA LEU A 1048 13.93 -23.97 -14.76
C LEU A 1048 15.25 -23.87 -15.56
N GLN A 1049 16.13 -24.86 -15.45
CA GLN A 1049 17.38 -24.90 -16.21
C GLN A 1049 17.14 -25.01 -17.72
N THR A 1050 16.19 -25.86 -18.13
CA THR A 1050 15.77 -25.98 -19.54
C THR A 1050 15.11 -24.69 -20.05
N GLU A 1051 14.23 -24.07 -19.25
CA GLU A 1051 13.60 -22.79 -19.59
C GLU A 1051 14.64 -21.67 -19.77
N LEU A 1052 15.64 -21.59 -18.89
CA LEU A 1052 16.74 -20.63 -18.98
C LEU A 1052 17.52 -20.77 -20.30
N GLN A 1053 17.92 -22.00 -20.64
CA GLN A 1053 18.65 -22.26 -21.89
C GLN A 1053 17.82 -21.87 -23.11
N THR A 1054 16.54 -22.27 -23.13
CA THR A 1054 15.61 -21.94 -24.22
C THR A 1054 15.45 -20.43 -24.37
N ALA A 1055 15.27 -19.70 -23.26
CA ALA A 1055 15.11 -18.25 -23.28
C ALA A 1055 16.37 -17.51 -23.77
N LEU A 1056 17.57 -18.00 -23.41
CA LEU A 1056 18.84 -17.46 -23.91
C LEU A 1056 19.03 -17.69 -25.42
N GLN A 1057 18.56 -18.82 -25.94
CA GLN A 1057 18.61 -19.14 -27.38
C GLN A 1057 17.59 -18.32 -28.19
N ALA A 1058 16.45 -17.97 -27.58
CA ALA A 1058 15.36 -17.27 -28.27
C ALA A 1058 15.64 -15.78 -28.58
N LYS A 1059 16.68 -15.18 -27.98
CA LYS A 1059 17.04 -13.77 -28.18
C LYS A 1059 18.44 -13.68 -28.76
N SER A 1060 18.57 -12.88 -29.82
CA SER A 1060 19.84 -12.64 -30.51
C SER A 1060 20.06 -11.16 -30.76
N ILE A 1061 21.34 -10.79 -30.80
CA ILE A 1061 21.81 -9.51 -31.30
C ILE A 1061 22.43 -9.70 -32.69
N GLU A 1062 22.47 -8.63 -33.46
CA GLU A 1062 23.20 -8.59 -34.73
C GLU A 1062 24.28 -7.51 -34.66
N TYR A 1063 25.47 -7.84 -35.15
CA TYR A 1063 26.55 -6.87 -35.27
C TYR A 1063 27.27 -7.03 -36.63
N THR A 1064 27.92 -5.97 -37.10
CA THR A 1064 28.62 -5.98 -38.40
C THR A 1064 30.05 -6.49 -38.23
N LYS A 1065 30.43 -7.56 -38.96
CA LYS A 1065 31.80 -8.11 -38.99
C LYS A 1065 32.77 -7.16 -39.69
N SER A 1066 34.07 -7.44 -39.56
CA SER A 1066 35.13 -6.73 -40.27
C SER A 1066 35.00 -6.85 -41.81
N SER A 1067 34.30 -7.88 -42.32
CA SER A 1067 33.98 -8.02 -43.75
C SER A 1067 32.86 -7.08 -44.23
N GLY A 1068 32.10 -6.47 -43.31
CA GLY A 1068 30.89 -5.69 -43.61
C GLY A 1068 29.59 -6.51 -43.60
N GLU A 1069 29.68 -7.84 -43.48
CA GLU A 1069 28.52 -8.72 -43.35
C GLU A 1069 27.95 -8.70 -41.92
N SER A 1070 26.63 -8.89 -41.78
CA SER A 1070 25.98 -9.06 -40.47
C SER A 1070 26.33 -10.44 -39.87
N GLN A 1071 26.54 -10.48 -38.56
CA GLN A 1071 26.68 -11.70 -37.76
C GLN A 1071 25.62 -11.70 -36.67
N SER A 1072 24.80 -12.75 -36.65
CA SER A 1072 23.84 -12.99 -35.57
C SER A 1072 24.52 -13.74 -34.43
N LEU A 1073 24.20 -13.36 -33.20
CA LEU A 1073 24.74 -13.95 -31.98
C LEU A 1073 23.64 -14.04 -30.92
N SER A 1074 23.29 -15.26 -30.49
CA SER A 1074 22.30 -15.45 -29.43
C SER A 1074 22.85 -15.06 -28.06
N LEU A 1075 21.97 -14.80 -27.09
CA LEU A 1075 22.41 -14.62 -25.69
C LEU A 1075 23.01 -15.91 -25.13
N TRP A 1076 22.58 -17.07 -25.63
CA TRP A 1076 23.22 -18.35 -25.33
C TRP A 1076 24.67 -18.36 -25.80
N ASP A 1077 24.94 -17.98 -27.06
CA ASP A 1077 26.31 -17.93 -27.59
C ASP A 1077 27.18 -16.95 -26.80
N LEU A 1078 26.63 -15.79 -26.42
CA LEU A 1078 27.30 -14.83 -25.52
C LEU A 1078 27.68 -15.47 -24.18
N SER A 1079 26.78 -16.27 -23.58
CA SER A 1079 27.05 -16.98 -22.33
C SER A 1079 28.21 -17.97 -22.47
N GLN A 1080 28.31 -18.66 -23.61
CA GLN A 1080 29.40 -19.61 -23.86
C GLN A 1080 30.75 -18.90 -24.09
N ARG A 1081 30.73 -17.62 -24.48
CA ARG A 1081 31.93 -16.81 -24.75
C ARG A 1081 32.45 -16.03 -23.54
N LEU A 1082 31.88 -16.21 -22.34
CA LEU A 1082 32.22 -15.48 -21.10
C LEU A 1082 33.74 -15.31 -20.87
N SER A 1083 34.49 -16.42 -20.97
CA SER A 1083 35.95 -16.46 -20.79
C SER A 1083 36.71 -15.58 -21.80
N ALA A 1084 36.22 -15.48 -23.05
CA ALA A 1084 36.80 -14.62 -24.08
C ALA A 1084 36.46 -13.13 -23.82
N PHE A 1085 35.25 -12.86 -23.33
CA PHE A 1085 34.79 -11.49 -23.03
C PHE A 1085 35.59 -10.79 -21.91
N GLU A 1086 36.21 -11.55 -21.01
CA GLU A 1086 37.08 -11.02 -19.95
C GLU A 1086 38.27 -10.20 -20.49
N VAL A 1087 38.58 -10.32 -21.78
CA VAL A 1087 39.65 -9.60 -22.48
C VAL A 1087 39.20 -9.07 -23.84
N ALA A 1088 37.91 -8.79 -24.06
CA ALA A 1088 37.36 -8.39 -25.36
C ALA A 1088 37.15 -6.86 -25.52
N TYR A 1089 37.62 -6.04 -24.58
CA TYR A 1089 37.29 -4.61 -24.52
C TYR A 1089 38.25 -3.69 -25.30
N ASN A 1090 39.29 -4.22 -25.97
CA ASN A 1090 40.32 -3.40 -26.59
C ASN A 1090 39.92 -2.92 -28.00
N PRO A 1091 39.84 -1.60 -28.26
CA PRO A 1091 39.44 -1.07 -29.56
C PRO A 1091 40.42 -1.38 -30.69
N ASN A 1092 41.67 -1.76 -30.37
CA ASN A 1092 42.66 -2.15 -31.38
C ASN A 1092 42.48 -3.59 -31.88
N ASP A 1093 41.65 -4.41 -31.24
CA ASP A 1093 41.20 -5.68 -31.80
C ASP A 1093 40.00 -5.48 -32.75
N CYS A 1094 39.89 -6.35 -33.75
CA CYS A 1094 38.74 -6.43 -34.64
C CYS A 1094 37.43 -6.70 -33.88
N VAL A 1095 36.31 -6.37 -34.51
CA VAL A 1095 34.98 -6.52 -33.92
C VAL A 1095 34.67 -7.96 -33.46
N GLU A 1096 35.18 -8.96 -34.17
CA GLU A 1096 34.95 -10.38 -33.87
C GLU A 1096 35.63 -10.80 -32.55
N ILE A 1097 36.87 -10.36 -32.31
CA ILE A 1097 37.53 -10.54 -31.00
C ILE A 1097 36.79 -9.78 -29.92
N ARG A 1098 36.29 -8.58 -30.24
CA ARG A 1098 35.51 -7.77 -29.29
C ARG A 1098 34.14 -8.39 -28.95
N TRP A 1099 33.66 -9.34 -29.74
CA TRP A 1099 32.49 -10.19 -29.45
C TRP A 1099 32.86 -11.63 -29.08
N GLY A 1100 34.13 -11.88 -28.74
CA GLY A 1100 34.59 -13.16 -28.20
C GLY A 1100 34.53 -14.33 -29.17
N ALA A 1101 34.60 -14.09 -30.49
CA ALA A 1101 34.63 -15.14 -31.50
C ALA A 1101 35.78 -16.13 -31.23
N SER A 1102 35.49 -17.44 -31.29
CA SER A 1102 36.53 -18.47 -31.16
C SER A 1102 37.43 -18.44 -32.39
N LYS A 1103 38.73 -18.74 -32.21
CA LYS A 1103 39.72 -18.70 -33.30
C LYS A 1103 39.42 -19.69 -34.42
N GLU A 1104 38.68 -20.73 -34.09
CA GLU A 1104 38.28 -21.82 -34.98
C GLU A 1104 37.02 -21.45 -35.79
N SER A 1105 36.31 -20.38 -35.42
CA SER A 1105 35.06 -19.96 -36.08
C SER A 1105 35.29 -19.25 -37.42
N ASP A 1106 34.34 -19.38 -38.34
CA ASP A 1106 34.33 -18.62 -39.61
C ASP A 1106 34.20 -17.12 -39.39
N GLU A 1107 33.51 -16.71 -38.31
CA GLU A 1107 33.44 -15.33 -37.82
C GLU A 1107 34.85 -14.78 -37.58
N TYR A 1108 35.71 -15.51 -36.86
CA TYR A 1108 37.07 -15.03 -36.57
C TYR A 1108 37.95 -14.88 -37.82
N LYS A 1109 37.69 -15.65 -38.90
CA LYS A 1109 38.48 -15.58 -40.14
C LYS A 1109 38.41 -14.20 -40.82
N THR A 1110 37.38 -13.41 -40.58
CA THR A 1110 37.26 -12.04 -41.12
C THR A 1110 38.10 -11.01 -40.35
N CYS A 1111 38.62 -11.38 -39.17
CA CYS A 1111 39.44 -10.52 -38.34
C CYS A 1111 40.83 -10.29 -38.94
N LYS A 1112 41.12 -9.05 -39.38
CA LYS A 1112 42.43 -8.65 -39.92
C LYS A 1112 43.24 -7.76 -38.98
N ARG A 1113 42.68 -7.41 -37.81
CA ARG A 1113 43.20 -6.38 -36.92
C ARG A 1113 43.31 -6.89 -35.48
N HIS A 1114 44.49 -6.76 -34.89
CA HIS A 1114 44.78 -7.23 -33.54
C HIS A 1114 45.45 -6.15 -32.68
N ALA A 1115 45.14 -6.17 -31.39
CA ALA A 1115 45.82 -5.35 -30.42
C ALA A 1115 47.32 -5.68 -30.37
N PRO A 1116 48.19 -4.67 -30.14
CA PRO A 1116 49.62 -4.90 -30.01
C PRO A 1116 49.96 -5.94 -28.91
N ARG A 1117 50.99 -6.76 -29.13
CA ARG A 1117 51.46 -7.76 -28.16
C ARG A 1117 51.66 -7.21 -26.75
N SER A 1118 52.10 -5.96 -26.62
CA SER A 1118 52.26 -5.28 -25.33
C SER A 1118 50.94 -5.03 -24.60
N GLN A 1119 49.86 -4.72 -25.32
CA GLN A 1119 48.52 -4.55 -24.76
C GLN A 1119 47.88 -5.89 -24.40
N LEU A 1120 48.04 -6.91 -25.27
CA LEU A 1120 47.58 -8.27 -24.97
C LEU A 1120 48.20 -8.84 -23.69
N ARG A 1121 49.51 -8.61 -23.47
CA ARG A 1121 50.18 -8.97 -22.20
C ARG A 1121 49.58 -8.25 -20.98
N LYS A 1122 49.21 -6.98 -21.11
CA LYS A 1122 48.52 -6.24 -20.03
C LYS A 1122 47.15 -6.84 -19.77
N MET A 1123 46.35 -7.05 -20.81
CA MET A 1123 45.01 -7.62 -20.68
C MET A 1123 45.04 -9.01 -20.03
N LYS A 1124 46.01 -9.87 -20.39
CA LYS A 1124 46.20 -11.16 -19.72
C LYS A 1124 46.43 -11.02 -18.20
N ARG A 1125 47.20 -10.01 -17.76
CA ARG A 1125 47.39 -9.72 -16.32
C ARG A 1125 46.14 -9.18 -15.66
N TYR A 1126 45.37 -8.36 -16.39
CA TYR A 1126 44.16 -7.70 -15.88
C TYR A 1126 42.92 -8.58 -15.95
N ARG A 1127 43.00 -9.72 -16.64
CA ARG A 1127 41.92 -10.69 -16.80
C ARG A 1127 41.28 -11.11 -15.48
N ALA A 1128 42.06 -11.28 -14.41
CA ALA A 1128 41.54 -11.63 -13.09
C ALA A 1128 40.49 -10.62 -12.58
N TRP A 1129 40.65 -9.34 -12.88
CA TRP A 1129 39.66 -8.31 -12.50
C TRP A 1129 38.32 -8.55 -13.18
N PHE A 1130 38.34 -8.96 -14.44
CA PHE A 1130 37.13 -9.28 -15.19
C PHE A 1130 36.56 -10.62 -14.78
N LYS A 1131 37.39 -11.64 -14.62
CA LYS A 1131 36.99 -12.97 -14.13
C LYS A 1131 36.27 -12.90 -12.77
N ASP A 1132 36.84 -12.14 -11.84
CA ASP A 1132 36.31 -12.02 -10.47
C ASP A 1132 35.23 -10.93 -10.34
N ARG A 1133 34.84 -10.32 -11.46
CA ARG A 1133 33.88 -9.19 -11.54
C ARG A 1133 34.24 -8.02 -10.62
N ARG A 1134 35.54 -7.79 -10.41
CA ARG A 1134 36.06 -6.86 -9.41
C ARG A 1134 37.11 -5.94 -10.01
N ARG A 1135 36.80 -4.65 -10.09
CA ARG A 1135 37.81 -3.65 -10.48
C ARG A 1135 38.87 -3.51 -9.38
N PRO A 1136 40.14 -3.28 -9.74
CA PRO A 1136 41.19 -3.10 -8.76
C PRO A 1136 41.04 -1.75 -8.03
N PRO A 1137 41.62 -1.56 -6.84
CA PRO A 1137 41.67 -0.26 -6.18
C PRO A 1137 42.41 0.80 -7.00
N ARG A 1138 42.01 2.06 -6.85
CA ARG A 1138 42.70 3.20 -7.48
C ARG A 1138 44.19 3.22 -7.09
N GLY A 1139 45.06 3.32 -8.09
CA GLY A 1139 46.53 3.30 -7.92
C GLY A 1139 47.17 1.91 -8.04
N THR A 1140 46.40 0.86 -8.31
CA THR A 1140 46.94 -0.46 -8.72
C THR A 1140 47.61 -0.36 -10.09
N ARG A 1141 48.80 -0.95 -10.26
CA ARG A 1141 49.61 -0.89 -11.49
C ARG A 1141 49.52 -2.18 -12.30
#